data_AF-A0A9P4T9V8-F1
#
_entry.id   AF-A0A9P4T9V8-F1
#
_cell.length_a   1.000
_cell.length_b   1.000
_cell.length_c   1.000
_cell.angle_alpha   90.00
_cell.angle_beta   90.00
_cell.angle_gamma   90.00
#
_symmetry.space_group_name_H-M   'P 1'
#
loop_
_entity.id
_entity.type
_entity.pdbx_description
1 polymer ?
#
loop_
_entity_poly.entity_id
_entity_poly.type
_entity_poly.pdbx_seq_one_letter_code
_entity_poly.pdbx_strand_id
1 'polypeptide(L)'
;MGWTYNTPDDVANDGPHISAIAIAFTTLSLSILALRLYVRVWMVKAVGADDYVLVFTWIAACGFAVVSIVQTKWGLGLKHLDDMPPQNIFNFGLVQYMGAPFYISSILGFKLSLLLTYLRFMTKGAARIATLTVIVACVLFHLSFLLVQVNLCQPAAKQWDPTVTGGSCLPAVPFYTSMASLTIFFDVIVMLLPFPVLLRSRIQKRKKLVLLGLLALGIFITIIQVIRIRTVKNLANYLDSASLIMWSAVENNMGIIVASIPTLAPLFKYFAEKTTKSSSASRSRSLYPFKSTQGTRNGSIPLGSHNDRQTRVYGPSNEAGSEEFILNDLSAITKKTEVTISAAPADETGPLASNKICDRNASPPERAAALVAAMKDEEKLDNLMSKSKGVSRLGLPAYNWWGEALHGVAGAPGINFTKPFTNATSFPMPLLMAAAFDDELIFKIGDIIGNEARAFGNNGKAPVDFWTPDINPFRDPRWGRGSETPGEDIARIKGYTKALLAGLEGDKPERKIIATCKHYVGYDMEDWNGTDRHSFDAQITLQDLAEYYMQPFQQCARDSKVGSFMCSYNAVNGVPTCADSYVLQTVLRNHWNWTEHNNYITSDCEAVADISLNHHYAATNAEGTALAFIAGMDNSCEYEGSSDIPGAWSGGYLNTTIIDQALKRQYEGLVRAGYFDGDAATYAKLGLEDINTPEARELALQISAEGLVLLKNDDDTLPLPLTNGSKVAMVGFWANDSSKLSGIYSGPAPFLHNPVWAAEQMGLSVTTATGPVLQNSSASDNWTTNALAAAEASDYILYFGGLDTSAAAETTDRLHIEWPTAQLDLIHKLADLGKPLVVIASGDIVDNSPILALSGVQSLIWANWPGQDGGPAVMKVISGAVAAAGRLPITQYPANYTEISMLDMHLRPTNTTPGRTYRWFDGAIQPFGFGMHYTTFNATFAAPKLTYSIPDLLKDCTAAYPDTCPVPAVEVAVTNTGNRTSDFVALAFIKGEVGPAPYPLKTLISYARLRGMKGCETKEGKLPLTLGNLARFDESGNTVLYPGEYTLLLDEPTQTEITLTLEGEETVLDKWPQPPKRE
;
A
#
# COMPACT_ATOMS: atom_id res chain seq x y z
N MET A 1 3.66 -32.45 -58.19
CA MET A 1 2.25 -32.41 -57.75
C MET A 1 1.98 -31.02 -57.21
N GLY A 2 1.23 -30.22 -57.99
CA GLY A 2 0.79 -28.89 -57.62
C GLY A 2 -0.08 -28.87 -56.36
N TRP A 3 -0.31 -27.67 -55.84
CA TRP A 3 -1.04 -27.46 -54.58
C TRP A 3 -2.48 -28.00 -54.62
N THR A 4 -3.14 -27.89 -55.77
CA THR A 4 -4.45 -28.48 -56.03
C THR A 4 -4.28 -29.88 -56.65
N TYR A 5 -5.08 -30.83 -56.16
CA TYR A 5 -5.11 -32.19 -56.69
C TYR A 5 -5.59 -32.20 -58.15
N ASN A 6 -5.08 -33.10 -59.00
CA ASN A 6 -5.43 -33.18 -60.43
C ASN A 6 -5.13 -31.91 -61.29
N THR A 7 -4.38 -30.92 -60.82
CA THR A 7 -3.89 -29.80 -61.65
C THR A 7 -2.39 -29.95 -62.00
N PRO A 8 -1.94 -29.45 -63.16
CA PRO A 8 -0.51 -29.29 -63.46
C PRO A 8 0.25 -28.47 -62.40
N ASP A 9 1.56 -28.69 -62.29
CA ASP A 9 2.41 -28.10 -61.26
C ASP A 9 2.65 -26.58 -61.44
N ASP A 10 2.30 -26.01 -62.60
CA ASP A 10 2.49 -24.61 -63.01
C ASP A 10 1.21 -23.74 -62.95
N VAL A 11 0.06 -24.29 -62.56
CA VAL A 11 -1.21 -23.55 -62.47
C VAL A 11 -1.20 -22.51 -61.34
N ALA A 12 -1.58 -21.26 -61.67
CA ALA A 12 -1.58 -20.14 -60.73
C ALA A 12 -2.65 -20.28 -59.63
N ASN A 13 -2.21 -20.27 -58.36
CA ASN A 13 -3.04 -20.67 -57.23
C ASN A 13 -2.72 -19.92 -55.92
N ASP A 14 -3.72 -19.25 -55.33
CA ASP A 14 -3.66 -18.56 -54.03
C ASP A 14 -3.88 -19.51 -52.82
N GLY A 15 -4.11 -20.81 -53.04
CA GLY A 15 -4.32 -21.80 -51.98
C GLY A 15 -3.30 -21.76 -50.81
N PRO A 16 -1.99 -21.57 -51.07
CA PRO A 16 -1.00 -21.35 -50.02
C PRO A 16 -1.26 -20.08 -49.20
N HIS A 17 -1.65 -18.98 -49.85
CA HIS A 17 -1.93 -17.69 -49.22
C HIS A 17 -3.21 -17.73 -48.38
N ILE A 18 -4.27 -18.36 -48.89
CA ILE A 18 -5.53 -18.59 -48.14
C ILE A 18 -5.26 -19.45 -46.90
N SER A 19 -4.46 -20.50 -47.04
CA SER A 19 -4.07 -21.38 -45.93
C SER A 19 -3.22 -20.64 -44.90
N ALA A 20 -2.26 -19.82 -45.33
CA ALA A 20 -1.43 -19.01 -44.44
C ALA A 20 -2.28 -18.02 -43.62
N ILE A 21 -3.24 -17.33 -44.24
CA ILE A 21 -4.17 -16.43 -43.54
C ILE A 21 -5.03 -17.19 -42.54
N ALA A 22 -5.61 -18.33 -42.92
CA ALA A 22 -6.44 -19.14 -42.04
C ALA A 22 -5.67 -19.63 -40.80
N ILE A 23 -4.43 -20.09 -40.98
CA ILE A 23 -3.56 -20.54 -39.87
C ILE A 23 -3.15 -19.34 -38.99
N ALA A 24 -2.68 -18.24 -39.58
CA ALA A 24 -2.16 -17.10 -38.85
C ALA A 24 -3.23 -16.45 -37.96
N PHE A 25 -4.42 -16.19 -38.51
CA PHE A 25 -5.51 -15.55 -37.76
C PHE A 25 -6.09 -16.47 -36.67
N THR A 26 -6.19 -17.78 -36.91
CA THR A 26 -6.66 -18.75 -35.90
C THR A 26 -5.65 -18.98 -34.78
N THR A 27 -4.34 -18.91 -35.07
CA THR A 27 -3.27 -18.97 -34.06
C THR A 27 -3.22 -17.69 -33.22
N LEU A 28 -3.40 -16.52 -33.86
CA LEU A 28 -3.47 -15.24 -33.16
C LEU A 28 -4.69 -15.16 -32.23
N SER A 29 -5.87 -15.58 -32.70
CA SER A 29 -7.08 -15.61 -31.87
C SER A 29 -6.97 -16.59 -30.70
N LEU A 30 -6.31 -17.74 -30.88
CA LEU A 30 -5.99 -18.67 -29.79
C LEU A 30 -5.11 -18.01 -28.73
N SER A 31 -4.06 -17.31 -29.17
CA SER A 31 -3.11 -16.66 -28.26
C SER A 31 -3.82 -15.60 -27.40
N ILE A 32 -4.66 -14.77 -28.03
CA ILE A 32 -5.45 -13.75 -27.33
C ILE A 32 -6.52 -14.37 -26.42
N LEU A 33 -7.16 -15.47 -26.82
CA LEU A 33 -8.11 -16.21 -25.98
C LEU A 33 -7.41 -16.87 -24.78
N ALA A 34 -6.22 -17.44 -24.96
CA ALA A 34 -5.42 -18.00 -23.88
C ALA A 34 -5.01 -16.93 -22.85
N LEU A 35 -4.62 -15.73 -23.30
CA LEU A 35 -4.39 -14.60 -22.40
C LEU A 35 -5.67 -14.17 -21.67
N ARG A 36 -6.83 -14.19 -22.34
CA ARG A 36 -8.13 -13.94 -21.69
C ARG A 36 -8.40 -14.99 -20.61
N LEU A 37 -8.25 -16.28 -20.91
CA LEU A 37 -8.43 -17.34 -19.92
C LEU A 37 -7.42 -17.24 -18.78
N TYR A 38 -6.17 -16.87 -19.05
CA TYR A 38 -5.18 -16.59 -18.01
C TYR A 38 -5.63 -15.48 -17.05
N VAL A 39 -6.08 -14.34 -17.59
CA VAL A 39 -6.62 -13.26 -16.76
C VAL A 39 -7.86 -13.71 -15.97
N ARG A 40 -8.77 -14.45 -16.60
CA ARG A 40 -10.09 -14.76 -16.04
C ARG A 40 -10.06 -15.92 -15.03
N VAL A 41 -9.14 -16.87 -15.19
CA VAL A 41 -8.91 -18.01 -14.28
C VAL A 41 -7.91 -17.65 -13.18
N TRP A 42 -6.75 -17.07 -13.54
CA TRP A 42 -5.63 -16.91 -12.61
C TRP A 42 -5.52 -15.50 -12.01
N MET A 43 -5.65 -14.43 -12.80
CA MET A 43 -5.49 -13.06 -12.28
C MET A 43 -6.75 -12.49 -11.60
N VAL A 44 -7.93 -12.93 -12.02
CA VAL A 44 -9.24 -12.36 -11.58
C VAL A 44 -10.16 -13.44 -10.99
N LYS A 45 -9.81 -14.73 -11.10
CA LYS A 45 -10.51 -15.89 -10.48
C LYS A 45 -12.04 -15.91 -10.66
N ALA A 46 -12.58 -15.39 -11.78
CA ALA A 46 -14.02 -15.09 -11.93
C ALA A 46 -14.59 -15.43 -13.31
N VAL A 47 -14.43 -16.67 -13.76
CA VAL A 47 -14.90 -17.20 -15.07
C VAL A 47 -16.42 -16.99 -15.24
N GLY A 48 -16.88 -16.73 -16.47
CA GLY A 48 -18.30 -16.57 -16.81
C GLY A 48 -18.74 -17.30 -18.07
N ALA A 49 -20.05 -17.32 -18.30
CA ALA A 49 -20.66 -17.89 -19.52
C ALA A 49 -20.09 -17.30 -20.81
N ASP A 50 -19.69 -16.02 -20.79
CA ASP A 50 -19.02 -15.31 -21.87
C ASP A 50 -17.65 -15.90 -22.23
N ASP A 51 -16.93 -16.48 -21.27
CA ASP A 51 -15.64 -17.16 -21.50
C ASP A 51 -15.87 -18.54 -22.16
N TYR A 52 -16.76 -19.37 -21.61
CA TYR A 52 -17.08 -20.69 -22.16
C TYR A 52 -17.59 -20.62 -23.61
N VAL A 53 -18.52 -19.70 -23.89
CA VAL A 53 -19.02 -19.47 -25.25
C VAL A 53 -17.87 -19.12 -26.20
N LEU A 54 -16.89 -18.33 -25.77
CA LEU A 54 -15.78 -17.92 -26.61
C LEU A 54 -14.78 -19.06 -26.89
N VAL A 55 -14.62 -20.02 -25.97
CA VAL A 55 -13.87 -21.26 -26.22
C VAL A 55 -14.55 -22.10 -27.30
N PHE A 56 -15.86 -22.34 -27.19
CA PHE A 56 -16.60 -23.05 -28.25
C PHE A 56 -16.60 -22.29 -29.58
N THR A 57 -16.60 -20.95 -29.54
CA THR A 57 -16.47 -20.09 -30.73
C THR A 57 -15.13 -20.33 -31.43
N TRP A 58 -14.02 -20.38 -30.68
CA TRP A 58 -12.70 -20.63 -31.25
C TRP A 58 -12.57 -22.04 -31.83
N ILE A 59 -13.17 -23.06 -31.18
CA ILE A 59 -13.26 -24.42 -31.74
C ILE A 59 -13.99 -24.41 -33.09
N ALA A 60 -15.10 -23.67 -33.22
CA ALA A 60 -15.81 -23.51 -34.49
C ALA A 60 -14.98 -22.76 -35.54
N ALA A 61 -14.26 -21.69 -35.16
CA ALA A 61 -13.34 -20.98 -36.06
C ALA A 61 -12.18 -21.87 -36.53
N CYS A 62 -11.65 -22.73 -35.66
CA CYS A 62 -10.65 -23.73 -35.99
C CYS A 62 -11.20 -24.77 -36.99
N GLY A 63 -12.41 -25.28 -36.76
CA GLY A 63 -13.12 -26.15 -37.70
C GLY A 63 -13.28 -25.51 -39.09
N PHE A 64 -13.69 -24.23 -39.14
CA PHE A 64 -13.78 -23.47 -40.40
C PHE A 64 -12.43 -23.31 -41.11
N ALA A 65 -11.36 -23.02 -40.35
CA ALA A 65 -10.01 -22.90 -40.90
C ALA A 65 -9.50 -24.23 -41.47
N VAL A 66 -9.65 -25.35 -40.76
CA VAL A 66 -9.28 -26.70 -41.23
C VAL A 66 -10.02 -27.04 -42.52
N VAL A 67 -11.34 -26.82 -42.55
CA VAL A 67 -12.17 -27.08 -43.74
C VAL A 67 -11.72 -26.20 -44.92
N SER A 68 -11.45 -24.91 -44.69
CA SER A 68 -10.96 -23.98 -45.73
C SER A 68 -9.62 -24.43 -46.31
N ILE A 69 -8.67 -24.86 -45.47
CA ILE A 69 -7.36 -25.36 -45.90
C ILE A 69 -7.52 -26.64 -46.74
N VAL A 70 -8.36 -27.58 -46.31
CA VAL A 70 -8.69 -28.79 -47.08
C VAL A 70 -9.32 -28.42 -48.43
N GLN A 71 -10.16 -27.38 -48.48
CA GLN A 71 -10.79 -26.92 -49.72
C GLN A 71 -9.76 -26.39 -50.74
N THR A 72 -8.62 -25.84 -50.30
CA THR A 72 -7.55 -25.39 -51.21
C THR A 72 -6.93 -26.54 -52.01
N LYS A 73 -6.86 -27.75 -51.44
CA LYS A 73 -6.42 -28.96 -52.16
C LYS A 73 -7.39 -29.39 -53.26
N TRP A 74 -8.65 -28.97 -53.18
CA TRP A 74 -9.69 -29.28 -54.16
C TRP A 74 -9.98 -28.11 -55.13
N GLY A 75 -9.25 -26.99 -55.06
CA GLY A 75 -9.35 -25.89 -56.02
C GLY A 75 -9.59 -24.49 -55.43
N LEU A 76 -9.76 -24.35 -54.11
CA LEU A 76 -9.92 -23.03 -53.50
C LEU A 76 -8.64 -22.20 -53.61
N GLY A 77 -8.65 -21.21 -54.50
CA GLY A 77 -7.52 -20.32 -54.78
C GLY A 77 -7.04 -20.31 -56.23
N LEU A 78 -7.55 -21.17 -57.12
CA LEU A 78 -7.24 -21.13 -58.55
C LEU A 78 -7.59 -19.75 -59.14
N LYS A 79 -6.66 -19.16 -59.92
CA LYS A 79 -6.83 -17.81 -60.50
C LYS A 79 -7.80 -17.75 -61.68
N HIS A 80 -7.96 -18.85 -62.40
CA HIS A 80 -8.89 -18.98 -63.51
C HIS A 80 -9.85 -20.15 -63.25
N LEU A 81 -11.15 -19.93 -63.43
CA LEU A 81 -12.18 -20.93 -63.14
C LEU A 81 -12.13 -22.13 -64.13
N ASP A 82 -11.59 -21.91 -65.33
CA ASP A 82 -11.43 -22.94 -66.36
C ASP A 82 -10.33 -23.96 -66.01
N ASP A 83 -9.42 -23.62 -65.08
CA ASP A 83 -8.35 -24.52 -64.59
C ASP A 83 -8.89 -25.56 -63.57
N MET A 84 -10.15 -25.47 -63.17
CA MET A 84 -10.78 -26.34 -62.15
C MET A 84 -11.03 -27.76 -62.69
N PRO A 85 -10.38 -28.82 -62.17
CA PRO A 85 -10.60 -30.17 -62.66
C PRO A 85 -12.03 -30.65 -62.37
N PRO A 86 -12.79 -31.17 -63.34
CA PRO A 86 -14.17 -31.63 -63.14
C PRO A 86 -14.33 -32.67 -62.02
N GLN A 87 -13.29 -33.50 -61.80
CA GLN A 87 -13.26 -34.52 -60.75
C GLN A 87 -13.19 -33.93 -59.33
N ASN A 88 -12.71 -32.69 -59.19
CA ASN A 88 -12.58 -32.04 -57.88
C ASN A 88 -13.85 -31.32 -57.43
N ILE A 89 -14.77 -31.00 -58.35
CA ILE A 89 -15.95 -30.16 -58.10
C ILE A 89 -16.81 -30.71 -56.96
N PHE A 90 -17.04 -32.03 -56.93
CA PHE A 90 -17.79 -32.70 -55.86
C PHE A 90 -17.15 -32.49 -54.48
N ASN A 91 -15.84 -32.74 -54.36
CA ASN A 91 -15.12 -32.60 -53.09
C ASN A 91 -15.02 -31.13 -52.66
N PHE A 92 -14.80 -30.21 -53.60
CA PHE A 92 -14.81 -28.78 -53.34
C PHE A 92 -16.17 -28.33 -52.77
N GLY A 93 -17.27 -28.72 -53.42
CA GLY A 93 -18.63 -28.40 -52.97
C GLY A 93 -18.96 -29.00 -51.61
N LEU A 94 -18.55 -30.25 -51.36
CA LEU A 94 -18.82 -30.97 -50.12
C LEU A 94 -18.08 -30.33 -48.94
N VAL A 95 -16.81 -29.99 -49.13
CA VAL A 95 -15.99 -29.30 -48.13
C VAL A 95 -16.55 -27.88 -47.89
N GLN A 96 -16.99 -27.16 -48.92
CA GLN A 96 -17.65 -25.85 -48.78
C GLN A 96 -18.96 -25.94 -47.98
N TYR A 97 -19.76 -27.00 -48.21
CA TYR A 97 -20.98 -27.28 -47.45
C TYR A 97 -20.68 -27.55 -45.97
N MET A 98 -19.67 -28.39 -45.68
CA MET A 98 -19.22 -28.68 -44.31
C MET A 98 -18.69 -27.45 -43.57
N GLY A 99 -18.12 -26.47 -44.28
CA GLY A 99 -17.55 -25.26 -43.68
C GLY A 99 -18.61 -24.25 -43.22
N ALA A 100 -19.74 -24.18 -43.90
CA ALA A 100 -20.75 -23.16 -43.65
C ALA A 100 -21.34 -23.19 -42.22
N PRO A 101 -21.65 -24.36 -41.62
CA PRO A 101 -22.03 -24.46 -40.22
C PRO A 101 -21.00 -23.90 -39.24
N PHE A 102 -19.72 -24.26 -39.38
CA PHE A 102 -18.64 -23.75 -38.52
C PHE A 102 -18.52 -22.22 -38.60
N TYR A 103 -18.63 -21.67 -39.81
CA TYR A 103 -18.63 -20.22 -40.03
C TYR A 103 -19.78 -19.52 -39.29
N ILE A 104 -21.03 -19.98 -39.50
CA ILE A 104 -22.23 -19.37 -38.91
C ILE A 104 -22.20 -19.47 -37.37
N SER A 105 -21.80 -20.63 -36.83
CA SER A 105 -21.69 -20.85 -35.39
C SER A 105 -20.63 -19.97 -34.74
N SER A 106 -19.48 -19.76 -35.40
CA SER A 106 -18.43 -18.86 -34.91
C SER A 106 -18.89 -17.39 -34.89
N ILE A 107 -19.61 -16.92 -35.90
CA ILE A 107 -20.16 -15.54 -35.91
C ILE A 107 -21.13 -15.33 -34.75
N LEU A 108 -22.04 -16.28 -34.53
CA LEU A 108 -22.97 -16.21 -33.43
C LEU A 108 -22.24 -16.21 -32.08
N GLY A 109 -21.23 -17.09 -31.92
CA GLY A 109 -20.47 -17.27 -30.69
C GLY A 109 -19.77 -16.01 -30.19
N PHE A 110 -19.01 -15.29 -31.03
CA PHE A 110 -18.32 -14.08 -30.56
C PHE A 110 -19.31 -12.95 -30.23
N LYS A 111 -20.42 -12.83 -30.98
CA LYS A 111 -21.50 -11.87 -30.69
C LYS A 111 -22.18 -12.18 -29.36
N LEU A 112 -22.42 -13.46 -29.06
CA LEU A 112 -22.96 -13.89 -27.78
C LEU A 112 -22.00 -13.61 -26.62
N SER A 113 -20.70 -13.89 -26.77
CA SER A 113 -19.71 -13.55 -25.74
C SER A 113 -19.70 -12.05 -25.40
N LEU A 114 -19.74 -11.17 -26.42
CA LEU A 114 -19.87 -9.72 -26.22
C LEU A 114 -21.16 -9.34 -25.49
N LEU A 115 -22.32 -9.86 -25.92
CA LEU A 115 -23.61 -9.54 -25.31
C LEU A 115 -23.74 -10.10 -23.87
N LEU A 116 -23.19 -11.28 -23.58
CA LEU A 116 -23.10 -11.83 -22.23
C LEU A 116 -22.17 -10.99 -21.34
N THR A 117 -21.06 -10.50 -21.88
CA THR A 117 -20.18 -9.53 -21.21
C THR A 117 -20.95 -8.26 -20.83
N TYR A 118 -21.84 -7.78 -21.70
CA TYR A 118 -22.70 -6.63 -21.41
C TYR A 118 -23.71 -6.90 -20.30
N LEU A 119 -24.35 -8.07 -20.27
CA LEU A 119 -25.30 -8.44 -19.21
C LEU A 119 -24.66 -8.48 -17.80
N ARG A 120 -23.34 -8.71 -17.72
CA ARG A 120 -22.60 -8.67 -16.44
C ARG A 120 -22.57 -7.26 -15.82
N PHE A 121 -22.54 -6.18 -16.63
CA PHE A 121 -22.59 -4.80 -16.11
C PHE A 121 -23.94 -4.10 -16.30
N MET A 122 -24.79 -4.59 -17.20
CA MET A 122 -26.19 -4.15 -17.35
C MET A 122 -27.11 -5.07 -16.53
N THR A 123 -27.02 -4.97 -15.21
CA THR A 123 -27.63 -5.95 -14.28
C THR A 123 -29.13 -5.77 -14.08
N LYS A 124 -29.70 -4.57 -14.27
CA LYS A 124 -31.16 -4.30 -14.18
C LYS A 124 -31.60 -3.17 -15.15
N GLY A 125 -32.90 -3.05 -15.42
CA GLY A 125 -33.51 -1.94 -16.19
C GLY A 125 -33.54 -2.12 -17.72
N ALA A 126 -34.00 -1.09 -18.43
CA ALA A 126 -34.29 -1.14 -19.87
C ALA A 126 -33.11 -1.56 -20.76
N ALA A 127 -31.86 -1.26 -20.37
CA ALA A 127 -30.66 -1.68 -21.09
C ALA A 127 -30.41 -3.21 -21.01
N ARG A 128 -30.75 -3.85 -19.88
CA ARG A 128 -30.70 -5.32 -19.74
C ARG A 128 -31.72 -5.99 -20.66
N ILE A 129 -32.95 -5.48 -20.66
CA ILE A 129 -34.03 -5.98 -21.51
C ILE A 129 -33.65 -5.83 -22.98
N ALA A 130 -33.14 -4.67 -23.40
CA ALA A 130 -32.64 -4.46 -24.75
C ALA A 130 -31.52 -5.46 -25.12
N THR A 131 -30.59 -5.73 -24.20
CA THR A 131 -29.51 -6.71 -24.41
C THR A 131 -30.03 -8.14 -24.55
N LEU A 132 -30.98 -8.57 -23.72
CA LEU A 132 -31.63 -9.88 -23.83
C LEU A 132 -32.41 -10.03 -25.15
N THR A 133 -33.16 -9.00 -25.56
CA THR A 133 -33.88 -8.99 -26.84
C THR A 133 -32.91 -9.12 -28.03
N VAL A 134 -31.76 -8.43 -27.99
CA VAL A 134 -30.73 -8.53 -29.03
C VAL A 134 -30.07 -9.92 -29.04
N ILE A 135 -29.83 -10.55 -27.88
CA ILE A 135 -29.35 -11.93 -27.79
C ILE A 135 -30.33 -12.89 -28.48
N VAL A 136 -31.61 -12.87 -28.10
CA VAL A 136 -32.62 -13.78 -28.65
C VAL A 136 -32.78 -13.59 -30.14
N ALA A 137 -32.87 -12.33 -30.61
CA ALA A 137 -32.91 -12.03 -32.04
C ALA A 137 -31.67 -12.58 -32.76
N CYS A 138 -30.47 -12.29 -32.25
CA CYS A 138 -29.22 -12.72 -32.87
C CYS A 138 -29.13 -14.26 -33.00
N VAL A 139 -29.51 -15.00 -31.96
CA VAL A 139 -29.58 -16.48 -31.99
C VAL A 139 -30.58 -16.95 -33.05
N LEU A 140 -31.82 -16.46 -33.02
CA LEU A 140 -32.87 -16.91 -33.93
C LEU A 140 -32.52 -16.64 -35.40
N PHE A 141 -31.92 -15.48 -35.72
CA PHE A 141 -31.49 -15.19 -37.08
C PHE A 141 -30.36 -16.12 -37.53
N HIS A 142 -29.28 -16.27 -36.75
CA HIS A 142 -28.15 -17.12 -37.16
C HIS A 142 -28.55 -18.61 -37.20
N LEU A 143 -29.42 -19.08 -36.30
CA LEU A 143 -29.98 -20.43 -36.35
C LEU A 143 -30.88 -20.64 -37.59
N SER A 144 -31.71 -19.65 -37.95
CA SER A 144 -32.52 -19.71 -39.17
C SER A 144 -31.65 -19.75 -40.43
N PHE A 145 -30.60 -18.93 -40.49
CA PHE A 145 -29.62 -18.97 -41.58
C PHE A 145 -28.85 -20.30 -41.62
N LEU A 146 -28.50 -20.89 -40.47
CA LEU A 146 -27.88 -22.21 -40.40
C LEU A 146 -28.81 -23.30 -40.96
N LEU A 147 -30.07 -23.32 -40.55
CA LEU A 147 -31.07 -24.29 -41.03
C LEU A 147 -31.31 -24.17 -42.53
N VAL A 148 -31.42 -22.94 -43.06
CA VAL A 148 -31.58 -22.72 -44.50
C VAL A 148 -30.29 -23.03 -45.26
N GLN A 149 -29.10 -22.76 -44.72
CA GLN A 149 -27.82 -23.09 -45.37
C GLN A 149 -27.59 -24.61 -45.46
N VAL A 150 -27.97 -25.36 -44.42
CA VAL A 150 -27.90 -26.84 -44.40
C VAL A 150 -28.89 -27.47 -45.38
N ASN A 151 -29.97 -26.75 -45.76
CA ASN A 151 -31.04 -27.20 -46.65
C ASN A 151 -31.24 -26.25 -47.86
N LEU A 152 -30.16 -25.64 -48.37
CA LEU A 152 -30.25 -24.57 -49.39
C LEU A 152 -30.80 -25.12 -50.72
N CYS A 153 -30.60 -26.42 -50.97
CA CYS A 153 -31.26 -27.17 -52.01
C CYS A 153 -32.10 -28.31 -51.41
N GLN A 154 -33.13 -28.73 -52.13
CA GLN A 154 -33.84 -29.98 -51.86
C GLN A 154 -33.76 -30.92 -53.08
N PRO A 155 -33.11 -32.09 -52.97
CA PRO A 155 -32.38 -32.60 -51.80
C PRO A 155 -31.07 -31.83 -51.52
N ALA A 156 -30.62 -31.81 -50.27
CA ALA A 156 -29.42 -31.07 -49.85
C ALA A 156 -28.14 -31.46 -50.62
N ALA A 157 -28.05 -32.73 -51.06
CA ALA A 157 -26.94 -33.24 -51.87
C ALA A 157 -26.65 -32.40 -53.13
N LYS A 158 -27.66 -31.75 -53.70
CA LYS A 158 -27.51 -30.85 -54.86
C LYS A 158 -26.66 -29.60 -54.58
N GLN A 159 -26.39 -29.28 -53.31
CA GLN A 159 -25.49 -28.18 -52.94
C GLN A 159 -24.01 -28.49 -53.26
N TRP A 160 -23.62 -29.76 -53.37
CA TRP A 160 -22.25 -30.18 -53.64
C TRP A 160 -22.10 -31.17 -54.80
N ASP A 161 -23.15 -31.93 -55.14
CA ASP A 161 -23.12 -32.91 -56.21
C ASP A 161 -23.78 -32.37 -57.50
N PRO A 162 -22.99 -32.01 -58.53
CA PRO A 162 -23.52 -31.50 -59.80
C PRO A 162 -24.23 -32.57 -60.63
N THR A 163 -24.13 -33.86 -60.28
CA THR A 163 -24.85 -34.94 -60.99
C THR A 163 -26.33 -35.02 -60.61
N VAL A 164 -26.75 -34.37 -59.51
CA VAL A 164 -28.14 -34.32 -59.03
C VAL A 164 -28.95 -33.31 -59.84
N THR A 165 -29.47 -33.75 -60.99
CA THR A 165 -30.23 -32.91 -61.92
C THR A 165 -31.62 -32.51 -61.38
N GLY A 166 -32.31 -33.40 -60.66
CA GLY A 166 -33.61 -33.13 -60.03
C GLY A 166 -33.53 -32.22 -58.80
N GLY A 167 -34.63 -31.56 -58.43
CA GLY A 167 -34.71 -30.70 -57.22
C GLY A 167 -34.43 -29.20 -57.47
N SER A 168 -34.75 -28.37 -56.48
CA SER A 168 -34.60 -26.90 -56.52
C SER A 168 -33.61 -26.38 -55.48
N CYS A 169 -33.02 -25.21 -55.74
CA CYS A 169 -32.08 -24.53 -54.85
C CYS A 169 -32.50 -23.06 -54.68
N LEU A 170 -32.31 -22.52 -53.48
CA LEU A 170 -32.38 -21.08 -53.25
C LEU A 170 -31.18 -20.38 -53.91
N PRO A 171 -31.36 -19.17 -54.48
CA PRO A 171 -30.29 -18.46 -55.15
C PRO A 171 -29.24 -17.98 -54.12
N ALA A 172 -28.04 -18.55 -54.21
CA ALA A 172 -27.00 -18.41 -53.20
C ALA A 172 -26.51 -16.96 -53.00
N VAL A 173 -26.33 -16.17 -54.07
CA VAL A 173 -25.84 -14.79 -53.97
C VAL A 173 -26.83 -13.87 -53.23
N PRO A 174 -28.15 -13.84 -53.55
CA PRO A 174 -29.15 -13.19 -52.71
C PRO A 174 -29.13 -13.68 -51.27
N PHE A 175 -29.08 -15.00 -51.03
CA PHE A 175 -29.08 -15.57 -49.68
C PHE A 175 -27.88 -15.12 -48.83
N TYR A 176 -26.65 -15.24 -49.35
CA TYR A 176 -25.45 -14.78 -48.65
C TYR A 176 -25.40 -13.26 -48.48
N THR A 177 -25.95 -12.50 -49.43
CA THR A 177 -26.09 -11.04 -49.31
C THR A 177 -27.06 -10.67 -48.18
N SER A 178 -28.19 -11.37 -48.06
CA SER A 178 -29.16 -11.19 -46.97
C SER A 178 -28.54 -11.55 -45.61
N MET A 179 -27.84 -12.68 -45.52
CA MET A 179 -27.12 -13.09 -44.31
C MET A 179 -26.13 -12.00 -43.88
N ALA A 180 -25.22 -11.60 -44.77
CA ALA A 180 -24.20 -10.59 -44.48
C ALA A 180 -24.80 -9.23 -44.08
N SER A 181 -25.89 -8.81 -44.74
CA SER A 181 -26.58 -7.55 -44.42
C SER A 181 -27.20 -7.56 -43.01
N LEU A 182 -27.78 -8.68 -42.60
CA LEU A 182 -28.31 -8.86 -41.25
C LEU A 182 -27.20 -9.05 -40.21
N THR A 183 -26.07 -9.66 -40.56
CA THR A 183 -24.91 -9.73 -39.66
C THR A 183 -24.37 -8.32 -39.34
N ILE A 184 -24.25 -7.44 -40.34
CA ILE A 184 -23.90 -6.00 -40.15
C ILE A 184 -24.87 -5.30 -39.21
N PHE A 185 -26.17 -5.54 -39.36
CA PHE A 185 -27.19 -4.95 -38.48
C PHE A 185 -26.95 -5.34 -37.01
N PHE A 186 -26.59 -6.61 -36.74
CA PHE A 186 -26.20 -7.03 -35.40
C PHE A 186 -24.84 -6.46 -34.95
N ASP A 187 -23.85 -6.34 -35.83
CA ASP A 187 -22.55 -5.73 -35.51
C ASP A 187 -22.74 -4.26 -35.04
N VAL A 188 -23.55 -3.48 -35.76
CA VAL A 188 -23.88 -2.08 -35.40
C VAL A 188 -24.67 -2.01 -34.10
N ILE A 189 -25.66 -2.88 -33.89
CA ILE A 189 -26.44 -2.88 -32.64
C ILE A 189 -25.58 -3.26 -31.44
N VAL A 190 -24.77 -4.32 -31.53
CA VAL A 190 -23.85 -4.75 -30.45
C VAL A 190 -22.82 -3.65 -30.12
N MET A 191 -22.37 -2.89 -31.11
CA MET A 191 -21.49 -1.74 -30.90
C MET A 191 -22.19 -0.58 -30.16
N LEU A 192 -23.43 -0.25 -30.54
CA LEU A 192 -24.16 0.91 -30.00
C LEU A 192 -24.83 0.66 -28.64
N LEU A 193 -25.21 -0.58 -28.34
CA LEU A 193 -25.99 -0.96 -27.15
C LEU A 193 -25.42 -0.45 -25.80
N PRO A 194 -24.11 -0.52 -25.51
CA PRO A 194 -23.54 0.02 -24.27
C PRO A 194 -23.36 1.55 -24.27
N PHE A 195 -23.40 2.21 -25.43
CA PHE A 195 -23.05 3.62 -25.56
C PHE A 195 -23.95 4.57 -24.74
N PRO A 196 -25.30 4.46 -24.72
CA PRO A 196 -26.15 5.30 -23.88
C PRO A 196 -25.91 5.11 -22.38
N VAL A 197 -25.62 3.88 -21.95
CA VAL A 197 -25.34 3.54 -20.54
C VAL A 197 -24.01 4.18 -20.12
N LEU A 198 -22.96 4.03 -20.94
CA LEU A 198 -21.64 4.61 -20.68
C LEU A 198 -21.66 6.13 -20.73
N LEU A 199 -22.38 6.75 -21.67
CA LEU A 199 -22.56 8.20 -21.71
C LEU A 199 -23.23 8.75 -20.44
N ARG A 200 -24.24 8.05 -19.90
CA ARG A 200 -24.92 8.44 -18.65
C ARG A 200 -24.16 8.05 -17.38
N SER A 201 -23.18 7.15 -17.47
CA SER A 201 -22.37 6.70 -16.33
C SER A 201 -21.33 7.74 -15.88
N ARG A 202 -21.17 7.89 -14.55
CA ARG A 202 -20.30 8.87 -13.86
C ARG A 202 -18.83 8.44 -13.77
N ILE A 203 -18.31 7.75 -14.79
CA ILE A 203 -16.91 7.27 -14.85
C ILE A 203 -15.96 8.42 -15.21
N GLN A 204 -14.75 8.44 -14.63
CA GLN A 204 -13.66 9.36 -14.96
C GLN A 204 -13.44 9.50 -16.47
N LYS A 205 -13.33 10.74 -17.00
CA LYS A 205 -13.28 11.01 -18.45
C LYS A 205 -12.22 10.20 -19.21
N ARG A 206 -11.02 9.99 -18.63
CA ARG A 206 -9.94 9.18 -19.23
C ARG A 206 -10.34 7.71 -19.38
N LYS A 207 -10.87 7.08 -18.31
CA LYS A 207 -11.38 5.69 -18.34
C LYS A 207 -12.58 5.55 -19.29
N LYS A 208 -13.45 6.56 -19.34
CA LYS A 208 -14.60 6.63 -20.26
C LYS A 208 -14.17 6.71 -21.73
N LEU A 209 -13.16 7.52 -22.05
CA LEU A 209 -12.56 7.58 -23.40
C LEU A 209 -11.93 6.25 -23.82
N VAL A 210 -11.21 5.57 -22.91
CA VAL A 210 -10.65 4.22 -23.18
C VAL A 210 -11.75 3.20 -23.42
N LEU A 211 -12.81 3.17 -22.60
CA LEU A 211 -13.94 2.25 -22.81
C LEU A 211 -14.70 2.51 -24.12
N LEU A 212 -14.85 3.79 -24.51
CA LEU A 212 -15.44 4.17 -25.79
C LEU A 212 -14.54 3.82 -26.98
N GLY A 213 -13.22 3.94 -26.83
CA GLY A 213 -12.24 3.50 -27.83
C GLY A 213 -12.20 1.99 -28.02
N LEU A 214 -12.35 1.22 -26.93
CA LEU A 214 -12.51 -0.24 -26.98
C LEU A 214 -13.78 -0.65 -27.73
N LEU A 215 -14.88 0.10 -27.58
CA LEU A 215 -16.12 -0.13 -28.34
C LEU A 215 -16.00 0.26 -29.81
N ALA A 216 -15.16 1.25 -30.15
CA ALA A 216 -14.87 1.63 -31.53
C ALA A 216 -14.18 0.51 -32.34
N LEU A 217 -13.58 -0.50 -31.69
CA LEU A 217 -13.05 -1.69 -32.38
C LEU A 217 -14.15 -2.49 -33.13
N GLY A 218 -15.42 -2.37 -32.71
CA GLY A 218 -16.56 -2.95 -33.44
C GLY A 218 -16.79 -2.36 -34.85
N ILE A 219 -16.26 -1.15 -35.11
CA ILE A 219 -16.28 -0.54 -36.44
C ILE A 219 -15.44 -1.38 -37.42
N PHE A 220 -14.34 -1.97 -36.97
CA PHE A 220 -13.45 -2.75 -37.83
C PHE A 220 -14.10 -4.05 -38.32
N ILE A 221 -14.82 -4.76 -37.45
CA ILE A 221 -15.66 -5.92 -37.82
C ILE A 221 -16.71 -5.49 -38.86
N THR A 222 -17.40 -4.37 -38.60
CA THR A 222 -18.39 -3.80 -39.53
C THR A 222 -17.79 -3.48 -40.92
N ILE A 223 -16.55 -2.97 -40.98
CA ILE A 223 -15.83 -2.70 -42.25
C ILE A 223 -15.51 -4.00 -42.99
N ILE A 224 -14.99 -5.03 -42.31
CA ILE A 224 -14.74 -6.36 -42.91
C ILE A 224 -16.02 -6.91 -43.55
N GLN A 225 -17.17 -6.71 -42.91
CA GLN A 225 -18.47 -7.15 -43.44
C GLN A 225 -18.94 -6.36 -44.66
N VAL A 226 -18.69 -5.05 -44.71
CA VAL A 226 -18.95 -4.24 -45.91
C VAL A 226 -18.07 -4.70 -47.08
N ILE A 227 -16.81 -5.07 -46.82
CA ILE A 227 -15.93 -5.69 -47.81
C ILE A 227 -16.51 -7.05 -48.24
N ARG A 228 -16.91 -7.90 -47.29
CA ARG A 228 -17.52 -9.21 -47.57
C ARG A 228 -18.77 -9.10 -48.45
N ILE A 229 -19.66 -8.12 -48.22
CA ILE A 229 -20.83 -7.88 -49.10
C ILE A 229 -20.42 -7.51 -50.52
N ARG A 230 -19.36 -6.69 -50.69
CA ARG A 230 -18.83 -6.37 -52.03
C ARG A 230 -18.24 -7.62 -52.69
N THR A 231 -17.52 -8.45 -51.95
CA THR A 231 -17.04 -9.74 -52.45
C THR A 231 -18.21 -10.65 -52.86
N VAL A 232 -19.23 -10.84 -52.01
CA VAL A 232 -20.43 -11.67 -52.30
C VAL A 232 -21.14 -11.24 -53.59
N LYS A 233 -21.26 -9.93 -53.83
CA LYS A 233 -21.91 -9.40 -55.04
C LYS A 233 -21.09 -9.57 -56.32
N ASN A 234 -19.79 -9.85 -56.20
CA ASN A 234 -18.86 -9.96 -57.31
C ASN A 234 -18.48 -11.42 -57.65
N LEU A 235 -18.97 -12.44 -56.95
CA LEU A 235 -18.70 -13.84 -57.31
C LEU A 235 -19.31 -14.15 -58.68
N ALA A 236 -18.50 -14.74 -59.58
CA ALA A 236 -19.00 -15.30 -60.83
C ALA A 236 -19.90 -16.53 -60.62
N ASN A 237 -19.50 -17.44 -59.70
CA ASN A 237 -20.26 -18.59 -59.25
C ASN A 237 -19.71 -19.10 -57.89
N TYR A 238 -20.19 -20.24 -57.38
CA TYR A 238 -19.78 -20.74 -56.05
C TYR A 238 -18.33 -21.27 -55.95
N LEU A 239 -17.64 -21.47 -57.07
CA LEU A 239 -16.22 -21.87 -57.14
C LEU A 239 -15.29 -20.66 -56.96
N ASP A 240 -15.76 -19.45 -57.30
CA ASP A 240 -15.07 -18.16 -57.11
C ASP A 240 -15.12 -17.67 -55.63
N SER A 241 -15.08 -18.59 -54.68
CA SER A 241 -15.28 -18.32 -53.26
C SER A 241 -13.99 -17.99 -52.49
N ALA A 242 -12.83 -17.99 -53.16
CA ALA A 242 -11.50 -17.75 -52.57
C ALA A 242 -11.45 -16.48 -51.70
N SER A 243 -11.81 -15.33 -52.28
CA SER A 243 -11.82 -14.06 -51.55
C SER A 243 -12.88 -14.05 -50.43
N LEU A 244 -14.03 -14.69 -50.65
CA LEU A 244 -15.13 -14.73 -49.68
C LEU A 244 -14.73 -15.53 -48.43
N ILE A 245 -14.12 -16.70 -48.61
CA ILE A 245 -13.68 -17.58 -47.53
C ILE A 245 -12.50 -16.96 -46.77
N MET A 246 -11.57 -16.31 -47.48
CA MET A 246 -10.47 -15.55 -46.85
C MET A 246 -10.99 -14.45 -45.91
N TRP A 247 -11.93 -13.60 -46.36
CA TRP A 247 -12.53 -12.58 -45.50
C TRP A 247 -13.37 -13.18 -44.36
N SER A 248 -14.03 -14.31 -44.59
CA SER A 248 -14.79 -15.05 -43.57
C SER A 248 -13.89 -15.60 -42.45
N ALA A 249 -12.67 -16.05 -42.78
CA ALA A 249 -11.69 -16.51 -41.80
C ALA A 249 -11.09 -15.34 -40.98
N VAL A 250 -10.88 -14.19 -41.61
CA VAL A 250 -10.45 -12.95 -40.93
C VAL A 250 -11.54 -12.44 -39.99
N GLU A 251 -12.80 -12.40 -40.43
CA GLU A 251 -13.97 -11.96 -39.66
C GLU A 251 -14.11 -12.72 -38.34
N ASN A 252 -14.16 -14.06 -38.40
CA ASN A 252 -14.36 -14.92 -37.23
C ASN A 252 -13.27 -14.71 -36.16
N ASN A 253 -12.02 -14.71 -36.59
CA ASN A 253 -10.87 -14.57 -35.69
C ASN A 253 -10.76 -13.16 -35.12
N MET A 254 -11.04 -12.13 -35.92
CA MET A 254 -11.09 -10.75 -35.44
C MET A 254 -12.24 -10.54 -34.44
N GLY A 255 -13.39 -11.18 -34.64
CA GLY A 255 -14.50 -11.21 -33.68
C GLY A 255 -14.10 -11.77 -32.33
N ILE A 256 -13.38 -12.91 -32.30
CA ILE A 256 -12.85 -13.53 -31.07
C ILE A 256 -11.84 -12.61 -30.36
N ILE A 257 -10.96 -11.96 -31.13
CA ILE A 257 -9.96 -11.02 -30.60
C ILE A 257 -10.66 -9.81 -29.96
N VAL A 258 -11.59 -9.15 -30.66
CA VAL A 258 -12.33 -7.98 -30.16
C VAL A 258 -13.19 -8.33 -28.95
N ALA A 259 -13.81 -9.52 -28.92
CA ALA A 259 -14.52 -10.01 -27.74
C ALA A 259 -13.59 -10.22 -26.52
N SER A 260 -12.31 -10.50 -26.75
CA SER A 260 -11.34 -10.78 -25.69
C SER A 260 -10.69 -9.52 -25.10
N ILE A 261 -10.36 -8.52 -25.92
CA ILE A 261 -9.58 -7.33 -25.50
C ILE A 261 -10.10 -6.66 -24.21
N PRO A 262 -11.42 -6.42 -23.99
CA PRO A 262 -11.90 -5.77 -22.77
C PRO A 262 -11.51 -6.49 -21.48
N THR A 263 -11.34 -7.82 -21.53
CA THR A 263 -10.93 -8.63 -20.38
C THR A 263 -9.42 -8.60 -20.12
N LEU A 264 -8.61 -8.15 -21.08
CA LEU A 264 -7.15 -8.10 -20.96
C LEU A 264 -6.62 -6.84 -20.24
N ALA A 265 -7.50 -5.91 -19.83
CA ALA A 265 -7.10 -4.67 -19.17
C ALA A 265 -6.19 -4.86 -17.93
N PRO A 266 -6.37 -5.88 -17.05
CA PRO A 266 -5.43 -6.15 -15.95
C PRO A 266 -4.03 -6.57 -16.45
N LEU A 267 -3.98 -7.34 -17.54
CA LEU A 267 -2.73 -7.81 -18.14
C LEU A 267 -1.96 -6.68 -18.83
N PHE A 268 -2.68 -5.78 -19.51
CA PHE A 268 -2.07 -4.56 -20.07
C PHE A 268 -1.57 -3.62 -18.97
N LYS A 269 -2.23 -3.56 -17.80
CA LYS A 269 -1.71 -2.82 -16.64
C LYS A 269 -0.40 -3.46 -16.15
N TYR A 270 -0.41 -4.75 -15.85
CA TYR A 270 0.76 -5.53 -15.41
C TYR A 270 1.95 -5.40 -16.38
N PHE A 271 1.74 -5.56 -17.69
CA PHE A 271 2.82 -5.38 -18.66
C PHE A 271 3.19 -3.93 -18.92
N ALA A 272 2.30 -2.93 -18.80
CA ALA A 272 2.72 -1.53 -18.88
C ALA A 272 3.64 -1.17 -17.71
N GLU A 273 3.32 -1.65 -16.51
CA GLU A 273 4.12 -1.51 -15.28
C GLU A 273 5.45 -2.29 -15.35
N LYS A 274 5.50 -3.40 -16.10
CA LYS A 274 6.72 -4.20 -16.32
C LYS A 274 7.57 -3.74 -17.52
N THR A 275 6.97 -3.16 -18.56
CA THR A 275 7.70 -2.69 -19.77
C THR A 275 8.29 -1.30 -19.56
N THR A 276 7.66 -0.46 -18.73
CA THR A 276 8.28 0.79 -18.23
C THR A 276 9.52 0.53 -17.38
N LYS A 277 9.66 -0.66 -16.77
CA LYS A 277 10.90 -1.14 -16.12
C LYS A 277 11.98 -1.68 -17.08
N SER A 278 11.77 -1.73 -18.41
CA SER A 278 12.68 -2.43 -19.36
C SER A 278 13.23 -1.59 -20.53
N SER A 279 12.79 -0.35 -20.77
CA SER A 279 13.31 0.47 -21.89
C SER A 279 13.62 1.92 -21.49
N SER A 280 14.81 2.12 -20.93
CA SER A 280 15.39 3.44 -20.67
C SER A 280 15.86 4.12 -21.96
N ALA A 281 14.95 4.75 -22.71
CA ALA A 281 15.32 5.67 -23.79
C ALA A 281 14.26 6.75 -24.06
N SER A 282 14.49 7.96 -23.54
CA SER A 282 14.18 9.25 -24.18
C SER A 282 12.87 9.36 -24.99
N ARG A 283 11.80 9.88 -24.37
CA ARG A 283 11.24 11.20 -24.73
C ARG A 283 10.14 11.66 -23.78
N SER A 284 10.23 12.91 -23.35
CA SER A 284 9.24 13.57 -22.50
C SER A 284 7.90 13.79 -23.22
N ARG A 285 6.79 13.58 -22.51
CA ARG A 285 5.72 14.60 -22.43
C ARG A 285 4.84 14.37 -21.20
N SER A 286 5.13 15.17 -20.17
CA SER A 286 4.15 15.52 -19.13
C SER A 286 2.88 16.08 -19.78
N LEU A 287 1.72 15.78 -19.19
CA LEU A 287 0.55 16.67 -19.12
C LEU A 287 -0.53 16.03 -18.23
N TYR A 288 -0.43 16.28 -16.93
CA TYR A 288 -1.65 16.54 -16.16
C TYR A 288 -2.26 17.86 -16.66
N PRO A 289 -3.59 18.02 -16.59
CA PRO A 289 -4.04 19.24 -15.91
C PRO A 289 -5.14 19.01 -14.88
N PHE A 290 -4.87 19.59 -13.71
CA PHE A 290 -5.78 20.03 -12.67
C PHE A 290 -7.03 20.80 -13.14
N LYS A 291 -8.02 20.84 -12.23
CA LYS A 291 -8.85 21.97 -11.74
C LYS A 291 -10.30 21.50 -11.53
N SER A 292 -10.95 21.58 -10.36
CA SER A 292 -11.01 22.49 -9.20
C SER A 292 -12.30 23.33 -9.17
N THR A 293 -12.97 23.26 -8.02
CA THR A 293 -13.75 24.31 -7.31
C THR A 293 -15.09 24.86 -7.84
N GLN A 294 -16.03 24.98 -6.88
CA GLN A 294 -17.31 25.74 -6.84
C GLN A 294 -18.43 25.27 -7.81
N GLY A 295 -19.72 25.21 -7.44
CA GLY A 295 -20.44 25.38 -6.17
C GLY A 295 -21.94 25.55 -6.48
N THR A 296 -22.88 24.73 -6.02
CA THR A 296 -23.64 24.93 -4.76
C THR A 296 -24.79 23.92 -4.65
N ARG A 297 -25.24 23.66 -3.41
CA ARG A 297 -26.56 23.14 -2.95
C ARG A 297 -27.12 21.78 -3.42
N ASN A 298 -27.51 21.01 -2.38
CA ASN A 298 -28.56 19.99 -2.27
C ASN A 298 -28.37 18.60 -2.94
N GLY A 299 -28.52 17.55 -2.12
CA GLY A 299 -29.13 16.28 -2.56
C GLY A 299 -28.22 15.09 -2.88
N SER A 300 -27.39 14.63 -1.94
CA SER A 300 -27.20 13.17 -1.76
C SER A 300 -28.54 12.56 -1.26
N ILE A 301 -28.89 11.28 -1.42
CA ILE A 301 -28.21 9.99 -1.13
C ILE A 301 -28.95 8.87 -1.94
N PRO A 302 -28.78 7.55 -1.74
CA PRO A 302 -27.61 6.72 -1.44
C PRO A 302 -27.38 5.61 -2.49
N LEU A 303 -26.37 4.76 -2.27
CA LEU A 303 -26.30 3.39 -2.82
C LEU A 303 -26.16 2.42 -1.64
N GLY A 304 -26.95 1.35 -1.62
CA GLY A 304 -26.90 0.33 -0.59
C GLY A 304 -27.74 -0.90 -0.96
N SER A 305 -27.06 -2.05 -0.96
CA SER A 305 -27.55 -3.44 -0.83
C SER A 305 -28.99 -3.81 -1.26
N HIS A 306 -29.09 -4.89 -2.05
CA HIS A 306 -30.22 -5.81 -2.04
C HIS A 306 -29.62 -7.21 -1.83
N ASN A 307 -29.94 -7.86 -0.71
CA ASN A 307 -31.19 -8.59 -0.41
C ASN A 307 -31.10 -10.01 -0.97
N ASP A 308 -31.70 -10.95 -0.25
CA ASP A 308 -32.70 -11.78 -0.92
C ASP A 308 -34.02 -11.81 -0.15
N ARG A 309 -35.10 -11.96 -0.91
CA ARG A 309 -36.51 -11.85 -0.51
C ARG A 309 -37.24 -13.13 -0.91
N GLN A 310 -38.41 -13.37 -0.33
CA GLN A 310 -39.66 -13.53 -1.11
C GLN A 310 -40.83 -13.05 -0.22
N THR A 311 -41.44 -11.89 -0.49
CA THR A 311 -42.66 -11.64 -1.31
C THR A 311 -43.92 -12.36 -0.79
N ARG A 312 -45.10 -11.72 -0.70
CA ARG A 312 -45.87 -11.22 -1.87
C ARG A 312 -47.04 -10.28 -1.52
N VAL A 313 -47.54 -9.61 -2.58
CA VAL A 313 -48.89 -9.01 -2.77
C VAL A 313 -49.16 -7.68 -2.02
N TYR A 314 -49.58 -6.57 -2.66
CA TYR A 314 -49.62 -6.20 -4.10
C TYR A 314 -49.73 -4.67 -4.29
N GLY A 315 -49.48 -4.17 -5.52
CA GLY A 315 -49.58 -2.76 -5.94
C GLY A 315 -48.88 -2.60 -7.31
N PRO A 316 -49.43 -1.85 -8.29
CA PRO A 316 -49.23 -2.18 -9.72
C PRO A 316 -47.80 -1.87 -10.20
N SER A 317 -46.98 -2.85 -10.62
CA SER A 317 -47.10 -3.83 -11.71
C SER A 317 -46.59 -3.31 -13.07
N ASN A 318 -45.30 -3.56 -13.34
CA ASN A 318 -44.76 -4.01 -14.63
C ASN A 318 -43.25 -4.31 -14.47
N GLU A 319 -42.93 -5.46 -13.86
CA GLU A 319 -41.59 -6.04 -13.77
C GLU A 319 -41.40 -7.20 -14.76
N ALA A 320 -40.19 -7.36 -15.30
CA ALA A 320 -39.54 -8.60 -15.77
C ALA A 320 -38.20 -8.21 -16.46
N GLY A 321 -37.06 -8.89 -16.37
CA GLY A 321 -36.56 -10.01 -15.55
C GLY A 321 -35.01 -9.96 -15.64
N SER A 322 -34.20 -10.86 -15.09
CA SER A 322 -34.40 -12.14 -14.42
C SER A 322 -33.28 -12.36 -13.39
N GLU A 323 -33.63 -13.04 -12.30
CA GLU A 323 -32.78 -13.61 -11.24
C GLU A 323 -32.65 -15.14 -11.47
N GLU A 324 -31.95 -15.85 -10.57
CA GLU A 324 -32.37 -17.10 -9.89
C GLU A 324 -31.19 -17.64 -9.05
N PHE A 325 -31.37 -18.28 -7.88
CA PHE A 325 -32.37 -19.31 -7.57
C PHE A 325 -33.11 -19.19 -6.21
N ILE A 326 -34.44 -19.29 -6.32
CA ILE A 326 -35.43 -19.98 -5.48
C ILE A 326 -34.94 -20.67 -4.19
N LEU A 327 -35.41 -20.17 -3.03
CA LEU A 327 -36.04 -20.86 -1.87
C LEU A 327 -36.48 -19.71 -0.89
N ASN A 328 -37.66 -19.66 -0.26
CA ASN A 328 -38.95 -20.32 -0.48
C ASN A 328 -40.08 -19.47 0.19
N ASP A 329 -41.34 -19.78 -0.08
CA ASP A 329 -42.55 -19.08 0.42
C ASP A 329 -42.77 -19.26 1.95
N LEU A 330 -43.19 -18.19 2.66
CA LEU A 330 -44.12 -18.19 3.82
C LEU A 330 -44.20 -16.79 4.47
N SER A 331 -45.42 -16.21 4.52
CA SER A 331 -45.70 -15.01 5.33
C SER A 331 -46.98 -15.16 6.15
N ALA A 332 -46.84 -15.13 7.48
CA ALA A 332 -47.95 -14.94 8.42
C ALA A 332 -47.43 -14.45 9.78
N ILE A 333 -48.02 -13.37 10.30
CA ILE A 333 -47.88 -12.84 11.67
C ILE A 333 -46.45 -12.39 12.06
N THR A 334 -46.19 -11.08 11.96
CA THR A 334 -45.25 -10.42 12.88
C THR A 334 -45.62 -8.96 13.09
N LYS A 335 -45.61 -8.51 14.35
CA LYS A 335 -45.81 -7.10 14.73
C LYS A 335 -44.63 -6.26 14.23
N LYS A 336 -44.88 -4.97 13.98
CA LYS A 336 -43.80 -3.96 13.99
C LYS A 336 -43.05 -4.06 15.32
N THR A 337 -41.74 -4.23 15.23
CA THR A 337 -40.79 -3.92 16.29
C THR A 337 -39.69 -3.10 15.62
N GLU A 338 -39.46 -1.89 16.10
CA GLU A 338 -38.31 -1.10 15.64
C GLU A 338 -37.06 -1.75 16.22
N VAL A 339 -36.09 -2.07 15.36
CA VAL A 339 -34.77 -2.55 15.79
C VAL A 339 -33.79 -1.41 15.57
N THR A 340 -33.43 -0.75 16.67
CA THR A 340 -32.25 0.10 16.75
C THR A 340 -31.04 -0.79 16.54
N ILE A 341 -30.18 -0.50 15.56
CA ILE A 341 -28.89 -1.18 15.46
C ILE A 341 -27.94 -0.45 16.41
N SER A 342 -27.75 -0.98 17.62
CA SER A 342 -26.62 -0.61 18.46
C SER A 342 -25.34 -1.18 17.83
N ALA A 343 -24.21 -0.46 17.96
CA ALA A 343 -22.93 -0.85 17.36
C ALA A 343 -22.13 -1.84 18.24
N ALA A 344 -22.72 -2.34 19.34
CA ALA A 344 -22.07 -3.22 20.29
C ALA A 344 -22.69 -4.63 20.23
N PRO A 345 -21.92 -5.72 20.37
CA PRO A 345 -22.47 -7.09 20.45
C PRO A 345 -23.28 -7.36 21.74
N ALA A 346 -23.38 -6.38 22.64
CA ALA A 346 -23.97 -6.46 23.96
C ALA A 346 -25.28 -5.66 24.08
N ASP A 347 -26.20 -5.85 23.14
CA ASP A 347 -27.62 -5.67 23.48
C ASP A 347 -27.99 -6.76 24.52
N GLU A 348 -28.61 -6.36 25.63
CA GLU A 348 -29.13 -7.26 26.70
C GLU A 348 -30.19 -8.26 26.20
N THR A 349 -30.51 -8.24 24.90
CA THR A 349 -31.49 -9.09 24.20
C THR A 349 -30.89 -9.96 23.09
N GLY A 350 -29.59 -9.83 22.80
CA GLY A 350 -28.90 -10.59 21.74
C GLY A 350 -28.58 -12.05 22.13
N PRO A 351 -28.13 -12.90 21.17
CA PRO A 351 -27.85 -14.32 21.44
C PRO A 351 -26.73 -14.56 22.47
N LEU A 352 -25.86 -13.58 22.70
CA LEU A 352 -24.80 -13.60 23.71
C LEU A 352 -25.20 -12.98 25.06
N ALA A 353 -26.42 -12.45 25.23
CA ALA A 353 -26.81 -11.75 26.46
C ALA A 353 -26.77 -12.62 27.74
N SER A 354 -26.87 -13.95 27.60
CA SER A 354 -26.70 -14.91 28.70
C SER A 354 -25.31 -15.57 28.75
N ASN A 355 -24.41 -15.24 27.82
CA ASN A 355 -23.02 -15.69 27.80
C ASN A 355 -22.15 -14.76 28.65
N LYS A 356 -21.13 -15.33 29.31
CA LYS A 356 -20.21 -14.59 30.18
C LYS A 356 -19.48 -13.44 29.48
N ILE A 357 -19.38 -13.42 28.14
CA ILE A 357 -18.83 -12.28 27.38
C ILE A 357 -19.53 -10.95 27.70
N CYS A 358 -20.82 -10.97 28.05
CA CYS A 358 -21.58 -9.78 28.44
C CYS A 358 -21.62 -9.52 29.96
N ASP A 359 -21.07 -10.42 30.80
CA ASP A 359 -20.97 -10.19 32.24
C ASP A 359 -19.76 -9.31 32.57
N ARG A 360 -20.04 -8.03 32.80
CA ARG A 360 -19.03 -7.01 33.11
C ARG A 360 -18.35 -7.17 34.47
N ASN A 361 -18.86 -8.06 35.33
CA ASN A 361 -18.21 -8.41 36.60
C ASN A 361 -17.23 -9.58 36.47
N ALA A 362 -17.29 -10.33 35.36
CA ALA A 362 -16.33 -11.39 35.06
C ALA A 362 -15.02 -10.80 34.52
N SER A 363 -13.90 -11.47 34.77
CA SER A 363 -12.59 -11.00 34.31
C SER A 363 -12.47 -11.08 32.78
N PRO A 364 -11.70 -10.19 32.11
CA PRO A 364 -11.53 -10.24 30.65
C PRO A 364 -11.15 -11.60 30.06
N PRO A 365 -10.26 -12.42 30.69
CA PRO A 365 -9.97 -13.77 30.21
C PRO A 365 -11.19 -14.71 30.25
N GLU A 366 -12.02 -14.64 31.30
CA GLU A 366 -13.24 -15.46 31.40
C GLU A 366 -14.29 -15.05 30.38
N ARG A 367 -14.44 -13.74 30.15
CA ARG A 367 -15.35 -13.18 29.14
C ARG A 367 -14.98 -13.68 27.74
N ALA A 368 -13.71 -13.56 27.36
CA ALA A 368 -13.19 -14.05 26.08
C ALA A 368 -13.30 -15.58 25.95
N ALA A 369 -12.94 -16.34 27.00
CA ALA A 369 -13.05 -17.79 27.00
C ALA A 369 -14.50 -18.28 26.83
N ALA A 370 -15.48 -17.58 27.41
CA ALA A 370 -16.90 -17.90 27.25
C ALA A 370 -17.43 -17.65 25.83
N LEU A 371 -16.90 -16.64 25.12
CA LEU A 371 -17.19 -16.42 23.71
C LEU A 371 -16.60 -17.53 22.83
N VAL A 372 -15.30 -17.85 23.00
CA VAL A 372 -14.61 -18.88 22.21
C VAL A 372 -15.21 -20.27 22.45
N ALA A 373 -15.61 -20.60 23.68
CA ALA A 373 -16.31 -21.84 24.00
C ALA A 373 -17.72 -21.95 23.38
N ALA A 374 -18.32 -20.83 22.96
CA ALA A 374 -19.62 -20.83 22.27
C ALA A 374 -19.50 -20.98 20.75
N MET A 375 -18.28 -20.88 20.18
CA MET A 375 -18.01 -21.05 18.74
C MET A 375 -17.85 -22.53 18.36
N LYS A 376 -18.31 -22.89 17.16
CA LYS A 376 -17.96 -24.16 16.49
C LYS A 376 -16.57 -24.07 15.88
N ASP A 377 -15.94 -25.21 15.57
CA ASP A 377 -14.58 -25.20 15.04
C ASP A 377 -14.47 -24.48 13.68
N GLU A 378 -15.44 -24.59 12.77
CA GLU A 378 -15.42 -23.82 11.52
C GLU A 378 -15.57 -22.30 11.76
N GLU A 379 -16.40 -21.92 12.74
CA GLU A 379 -16.59 -20.53 13.15
C GLU A 379 -15.32 -19.96 13.81
N LYS A 380 -14.53 -20.81 14.50
CA LYS A 380 -13.22 -20.43 15.06
C LYS A 380 -12.19 -20.15 13.97
N LEU A 381 -12.06 -21.06 12.99
CA LEU A 381 -11.13 -20.90 11.86
C LEU A 381 -11.40 -19.59 11.08
N ASP A 382 -12.67 -19.26 10.88
CA ASP A 382 -13.12 -18.04 10.20
C ASP A 382 -12.83 -16.71 10.96
N ASN A 383 -12.31 -16.78 12.19
CA ASN A 383 -11.95 -15.62 13.02
C ASN A 383 -10.46 -15.61 13.44
N LEU A 384 -9.61 -16.42 12.80
CA LEU A 384 -8.15 -16.38 12.97
C LEU A 384 -7.43 -15.40 12.02
N MET A 385 -8.15 -14.83 11.06
CA MET A 385 -7.64 -13.91 10.03
C MET A 385 -8.02 -12.46 10.30
N SER A 386 -7.25 -11.50 9.78
CA SER A 386 -7.48 -10.07 9.97
C SER A 386 -8.86 -9.63 9.47
N LYS A 387 -9.41 -10.27 8.44
CA LYS A 387 -10.81 -10.10 7.98
C LYS A 387 -11.74 -11.14 8.62
N SER A 388 -11.77 -11.16 9.94
CA SER A 388 -12.59 -12.08 10.75
C SER A 388 -14.07 -11.99 10.37
N LYS A 389 -14.68 -13.12 10.01
CA LYS A 389 -16.06 -13.15 9.47
C LYS A 389 -17.13 -12.94 10.55
N GLY A 390 -16.75 -12.93 11.83
CA GLY A 390 -17.68 -12.93 12.95
C GLY A 390 -18.37 -14.27 13.10
N VAL A 391 -19.46 -14.31 13.87
CA VAL A 391 -20.30 -15.50 14.06
C VAL A 391 -21.76 -15.07 14.11
N SER A 392 -22.43 -15.03 12.95
CA SER A 392 -23.82 -14.56 12.84
C SER A 392 -24.81 -15.32 13.72
N ARG A 393 -24.56 -16.61 14.00
CA ARG A 393 -25.33 -17.44 14.93
C ARG A 393 -25.30 -16.93 16.37
N LEU A 394 -24.19 -16.32 16.79
CA LEU A 394 -24.00 -15.71 18.11
C LEU A 394 -24.36 -14.21 18.10
N GLY A 395 -24.63 -13.62 16.94
CA GLY A 395 -24.76 -12.17 16.81
C GLY A 395 -23.41 -11.42 16.90
N LEU A 396 -22.28 -12.13 16.82
CA LEU A 396 -20.95 -11.52 16.75
C LEU A 396 -20.74 -10.96 15.33
N PRO A 397 -20.57 -9.64 15.14
CA PRO A 397 -20.35 -9.06 13.82
C PRO A 397 -19.00 -9.48 13.23
N ALA A 398 -18.88 -9.32 11.90
CA ALA A 398 -17.58 -9.37 11.25
C ALA A 398 -16.70 -8.22 11.74
N TYR A 399 -15.41 -8.47 11.91
CA TYR A 399 -14.43 -7.53 12.43
C TYR A 399 -13.21 -7.51 11.50
N ASN A 400 -12.63 -6.34 11.26
CA ASN A 400 -11.42 -6.22 10.46
C ASN A 400 -10.30 -5.60 11.30
N TRP A 401 -9.38 -6.45 11.78
CA TRP A 401 -8.24 -6.09 12.63
C TRP A 401 -7.25 -5.12 11.95
N TRP A 402 -7.32 -4.95 10.63
CA TRP A 402 -6.43 -4.05 9.92
C TRP A 402 -6.86 -2.58 10.03
N GLY A 403 -6.56 -1.97 11.18
CA GLY A 403 -6.54 -0.52 11.39
C GLY A 403 -5.11 0.04 11.29
N GLU A 404 -4.95 1.27 10.81
CA GLU A 404 -3.65 1.97 10.77
C GLU A 404 -3.81 3.37 11.36
N ALA A 405 -2.82 3.80 12.14
CA ALA A 405 -2.83 5.11 12.80
C ALA A 405 -1.40 5.63 13.11
N LEU A 406 -0.49 5.53 12.14
CA LEU A 406 0.93 5.87 12.32
C LEU A 406 1.15 7.32 12.81
N HIS A 407 0.44 8.28 12.20
CA HIS A 407 0.58 9.71 12.47
C HIS A 407 -0.77 10.47 12.36
N GLY A 408 -1.85 9.77 12.72
CA GLY A 408 -3.23 10.13 12.42
C GLY A 408 -3.98 8.91 11.89
N VAL A 409 -5.32 8.86 12.04
CA VAL A 409 -6.12 7.72 11.54
C VAL A 409 -5.94 7.58 10.04
N ALA A 410 -5.49 6.41 9.58
CA ALA A 410 -4.95 6.21 8.24
C ALA A 410 -5.84 5.37 7.32
N GLY A 411 -5.51 5.33 6.03
CA GLY A 411 -6.19 4.49 5.05
C GLY A 411 -5.82 3.01 5.20
N ALA A 412 -6.66 2.22 5.85
CA ALA A 412 -6.51 0.76 5.95
C ALA A 412 -7.81 0.03 5.56
N PRO A 413 -7.77 -1.27 5.19
CA PRO A 413 -8.96 -2.05 4.86
C PRO A 413 -10.03 -2.14 5.95
N GLY A 414 -9.68 -1.95 7.23
CA GLY A 414 -10.63 -1.87 8.34
C GLY A 414 -11.28 -0.49 8.50
N ILE A 415 -10.77 0.55 7.84
CA ILE A 415 -11.14 1.95 8.07
C ILE A 415 -11.93 2.52 6.88
N ASN A 416 -13.04 3.19 7.18
CA ASN A 416 -14.02 3.64 6.21
C ASN A 416 -14.30 5.14 6.32
N PHE A 417 -13.54 5.95 5.56
CA PHE A 417 -13.72 7.40 5.43
C PHE A 417 -14.98 7.78 4.63
N THR A 418 -16.15 7.53 5.22
CA THR A 418 -17.46 7.92 4.69
C THR A 418 -18.23 8.79 5.67
N LYS A 419 -19.00 9.74 5.11
CA LYS A 419 -19.76 10.73 5.89
C LYS A 419 -20.52 10.11 7.07
N PRO A 420 -20.49 10.75 8.26
CA PRO A 420 -19.84 12.04 8.52
C PRO A 420 -18.31 11.99 8.70
N PHE A 421 -17.74 10.81 8.96
CA PHE A 421 -16.30 10.57 9.21
C PHE A 421 -15.51 10.57 7.88
N THR A 422 -15.15 11.75 7.36
CA THR A 422 -14.45 11.87 6.06
C THR A 422 -12.97 12.21 6.13
N ASN A 423 -12.46 12.56 7.31
CA ASN A 423 -11.06 12.90 7.56
C ASN A 423 -10.70 12.68 9.04
N ALA A 424 -9.42 12.77 9.32
CA ALA A 424 -8.79 12.73 10.64
C ALA A 424 -7.59 13.69 10.64
N THR A 425 -7.07 14.08 11.81
CA THR A 425 -5.88 14.94 11.92
C THR A 425 -4.65 14.25 11.32
N SER A 426 -3.89 14.95 10.49
CA SER A 426 -2.64 14.45 9.88
C SER A 426 -1.45 15.19 10.47
N PHE A 427 -0.80 14.57 11.47
CA PHE A 427 0.46 15.03 12.03
C PHE A 427 1.62 14.83 11.03
N PRO A 428 2.84 15.33 11.30
CA PRO A 428 4.04 14.94 10.56
C PRO A 428 4.33 13.44 10.63
N MET A 429 5.21 12.95 9.76
CA MET A 429 5.76 11.60 9.90
C MET A 429 6.55 11.45 11.23
N PRO A 430 6.57 10.25 11.85
CA PRO A 430 7.21 10.00 13.14
C PRO A 430 8.66 10.48 13.25
N LEU A 431 9.44 10.41 12.16
CA LEU A 431 10.82 10.90 12.16
C LEU A 431 10.91 12.42 12.44
N LEU A 432 10.00 13.25 11.89
CA LEU A 432 9.96 14.69 12.23
C LEU A 432 9.46 14.93 13.65
N MET A 433 8.49 14.13 14.12
CA MET A 433 8.01 14.21 15.50
C MET A 433 9.11 13.85 16.51
N ALA A 434 9.95 12.87 16.18
CA ALA A 434 11.10 12.49 16.98
C ALA A 434 12.18 13.57 17.03
N ALA A 435 12.40 14.30 15.92
CA ALA A 435 13.33 15.43 15.81
C ALA A 435 13.03 16.59 16.78
N ALA A 436 11.82 16.66 17.34
CA ALA A 436 11.48 17.63 18.37
C ALA A 436 12.05 17.27 19.77
N PHE A 437 12.44 16.01 20.01
CA PHE A 437 12.92 15.51 21.32
C PHE A 437 12.03 15.89 22.52
N ASP A 438 10.69 15.90 22.31
CA ASP A 438 9.70 16.24 23.34
C ASP A 438 8.65 15.15 23.48
N ASP A 439 8.80 14.33 24.52
CA ASP A 439 7.90 13.22 24.81
C ASP A 439 6.53 13.67 25.36
N GLU A 440 6.41 14.88 25.89
CA GLU A 440 5.11 15.43 26.32
C GLU A 440 4.23 15.76 25.11
N LEU A 441 4.83 16.26 24.02
CA LEU A 441 4.12 16.40 22.74
C LEU A 441 3.76 15.04 22.14
N ILE A 442 4.67 14.05 22.14
CA ILE A 442 4.35 12.71 21.63
C ILE A 442 3.18 12.08 22.39
N PHE A 443 3.12 12.24 23.72
CA PHE A 443 1.99 11.79 24.52
C PHE A 443 0.67 12.46 24.09
N LYS A 444 0.66 13.79 23.92
CA LYS A 444 -0.54 14.53 23.48
C LYS A 444 -0.98 14.12 22.07
N ILE A 445 -0.03 13.86 21.17
CA ILE A 445 -0.30 13.38 19.81
C ILE A 445 -0.93 11.99 19.87
N GLY A 446 -0.36 11.07 20.67
CA GLY A 446 -0.93 9.75 20.92
C GLY A 446 -2.33 9.81 21.52
N ASP A 447 -2.58 10.74 22.46
CA ASP A 447 -3.91 10.93 23.07
C ASP A 447 -4.96 11.31 22.03
N ILE A 448 -4.64 12.30 21.17
CA ILE A 448 -5.52 12.75 20.08
C ILE A 448 -5.71 11.65 19.04
N ILE A 449 -4.66 11.00 18.56
CA ILE A 449 -4.76 9.90 17.59
C ILE A 449 -5.66 8.79 18.16
N GLY A 450 -5.46 8.40 19.43
CA GLY A 450 -6.29 7.42 20.11
C GLY A 450 -7.75 7.87 20.26
N ASN A 451 -8.01 9.16 20.53
CA ASN A 451 -9.37 9.69 20.66
C ASN A 451 -10.10 9.67 19.31
N GLU A 452 -9.44 10.11 18.23
CA GLU A 452 -10.01 10.07 16.87
C GLU A 452 -10.22 8.62 16.39
N ALA A 453 -9.22 7.76 16.60
CA ALA A 453 -9.30 6.34 16.28
C ALA A 453 -10.49 5.66 16.99
N ARG A 454 -10.68 5.95 18.28
CA ARG A 454 -11.81 5.42 19.05
C ARG A 454 -13.15 6.03 18.64
N ALA A 455 -13.20 7.30 18.26
CA ALA A 455 -14.40 7.92 17.70
C ALA A 455 -14.85 7.26 16.39
N PHE A 456 -13.91 6.93 15.48
CA PHE A 456 -14.21 6.11 14.30
C PHE A 456 -14.69 4.71 14.71
N GLY A 457 -14.04 4.06 15.69
CA GLY A 457 -14.40 2.74 16.21
C GLY A 457 -15.82 2.65 16.76
N ASN A 458 -16.18 3.55 17.70
CA ASN A 458 -17.52 3.63 18.31
C ASN A 458 -18.65 3.79 17.27
N ASN A 459 -18.34 4.37 16.10
CA ASN A 459 -19.29 4.65 15.03
C ASN A 459 -19.26 3.61 13.89
N GLY A 460 -18.58 2.47 14.08
CA GLY A 460 -18.47 1.40 13.08
C GLY A 460 -17.73 1.82 11.81
N LYS A 461 -16.78 2.76 11.94
CA LYS A 461 -15.96 3.29 10.84
C LYS A 461 -14.51 2.80 10.86
N ALA A 462 -14.07 2.19 11.95
CA ALA A 462 -12.77 1.56 12.11
C ALA A 462 -12.89 0.37 13.08
N PRO A 463 -11.87 -0.51 13.17
CA PRO A 463 -11.63 -1.32 14.36
C PRO A 463 -11.36 -0.47 15.62
N VAL A 464 -11.11 -1.16 16.75
CA VAL A 464 -10.53 -0.58 17.97
C VAL A 464 -9.09 -1.03 18.21
N ASP A 465 -8.49 -1.76 17.27
CA ASP A 465 -7.05 -2.04 17.19
C ASP A 465 -6.41 -1.38 15.98
N PHE A 466 -5.16 -0.93 16.14
CA PHE A 466 -4.42 -0.19 15.14
C PHE A 466 -2.96 -0.63 15.11
N TRP A 467 -2.43 -0.80 13.90
CA TRP A 467 -1.09 -1.34 13.66
C TRP A 467 -0.01 -0.26 13.72
N THR A 468 0.05 0.41 14.87
CA THR A 468 0.93 1.53 15.19
C THR A 468 1.44 1.37 16.63
N PRO A 469 2.68 1.79 16.96
CA PRO A 469 3.69 2.41 16.10
C PRO A 469 4.64 1.43 15.40
N ASP A 470 5.24 1.89 14.29
CA ASP A 470 6.54 1.39 13.85
C ASP A 470 7.63 1.94 14.79
N ILE A 471 8.45 1.03 15.31
CA ILE A 471 9.54 1.29 16.27
C ILE A 471 10.83 0.56 15.89
N ASN A 472 10.94 0.08 14.64
CA ASN A 472 12.21 -0.40 14.11
C ASN A 472 13.25 0.74 14.13
N PRO A 473 14.51 0.51 14.54
CA PRO A 473 15.54 1.53 14.42
C PRO A 473 15.92 1.83 12.95
N PHE A 474 16.01 3.10 12.56
CA PHE A 474 16.40 3.51 11.20
C PHE A 474 17.91 3.33 10.95
N ARG A 475 18.38 2.08 10.90
CA ARG A 475 19.80 1.68 10.77
C ARG A 475 20.48 2.20 9.51
N ASP A 476 19.83 2.04 8.36
CA ASP A 476 20.38 2.35 7.04
C ASP A 476 19.52 3.44 6.39
N PRO A 477 20.07 4.62 6.07
CA PRO A 477 19.29 5.76 5.60
C PRO A 477 18.54 5.46 4.30
N ARG A 478 18.93 4.44 3.54
CA ARG A 478 18.27 4.07 2.29
C ARG A 478 16.87 3.47 2.47
N TRP A 479 16.55 2.95 3.66
CA TRP A 479 15.33 2.20 3.89
C TRP A 479 14.06 3.01 3.56
N GLY A 480 13.20 2.45 2.71
CA GLY A 480 12.00 3.09 2.18
C GLY A 480 10.93 3.48 3.21
N ARG A 481 10.98 2.89 4.42
CA ARG A 481 10.03 3.14 5.50
C ARG A 481 10.64 3.79 6.75
N GLY A 482 11.93 4.11 6.76
CA GLY A 482 12.57 4.61 7.97
C GLY A 482 11.96 5.92 8.52
N SER A 483 11.27 6.68 7.69
CA SER A 483 10.46 7.84 8.08
C SER A 483 9.27 7.53 9.00
N GLU A 484 8.78 6.28 8.98
CA GLU A 484 7.75 5.75 9.89
C GLU A 484 8.27 5.59 11.32
N THR A 485 9.59 5.63 11.51
CA THR A 485 10.26 5.36 12.77
C THR A 485 10.68 6.64 13.50
N PRO A 486 10.92 6.60 14.81
CA PRO A 486 11.45 7.74 15.56
C PRO A 486 12.99 7.87 15.52
N GLY A 487 13.67 7.31 14.51
CA GLY A 487 15.10 7.56 14.23
C GLY A 487 16.02 6.35 14.46
N GLU A 488 17.34 6.61 14.53
CA GLU A 488 18.38 5.56 14.67
C GLU A 488 18.80 5.26 16.12
N ASP A 489 18.29 6.01 17.10
CA ASP A 489 18.75 5.93 18.50
C ASP A 489 17.77 5.23 19.45
N ILE A 490 18.27 4.25 20.21
CA ILE A 490 17.47 3.43 21.13
C ILE A 490 16.86 4.25 22.28
N ALA A 491 17.57 5.23 22.85
CA ALA A 491 17.02 6.04 23.94
C ALA A 491 15.89 6.96 23.43
N ARG A 492 16.07 7.58 22.25
CA ARG A 492 15.00 8.36 21.58
C ARG A 492 13.81 7.47 21.25
N ILE A 493 14.03 6.30 20.63
CA ILE A 493 12.95 5.37 20.26
C ILE A 493 12.17 4.94 21.51
N LYS A 494 12.84 4.45 22.57
CA LYS A 494 12.17 4.02 23.81
C LYS A 494 11.30 5.13 24.42
N GLY A 495 11.80 6.36 24.52
CA GLY A 495 11.03 7.48 25.06
C GLY A 495 9.83 7.88 24.20
N TYR A 496 10.01 7.94 22.88
CA TYR A 496 8.91 8.15 21.92
C TYR A 496 7.84 7.07 22.06
N THR A 497 8.23 5.79 22.02
CA THR A 497 7.33 4.63 22.15
C THR A 497 6.57 4.65 23.46
N LYS A 498 7.24 4.94 24.58
CA LYS A 498 6.61 5.06 25.91
C LYS A 498 5.53 6.13 25.92
N ALA A 499 5.84 7.32 25.42
CA ALA A 499 4.92 8.45 25.40
C ALA A 499 3.73 8.21 24.47
N LEU A 500 3.97 7.72 23.25
CA LEU A 500 2.92 7.49 22.26
C LEU A 500 1.93 6.42 22.73
N LEU A 501 2.42 5.28 23.22
CA LEU A 501 1.56 4.19 23.71
C LEU A 501 0.68 4.63 24.89
N ALA A 502 1.23 5.42 25.82
CA ALA A 502 0.46 5.96 26.94
C ALA A 502 -0.70 6.87 26.50
N GLY A 503 -0.53 7.62 25.41
CA GLY A 503 -1.61 8.41 24.80
C GLY A 503 -2.60 7.57 24.00
N LEU A 504 -2.11 6.64 23.17
CA LEU A 504 -2.93 5.77 22.32
C LEU A 504 -3.83 4.84 23.14
N GLU A 505 -3.26 4.07 24.06
CA GLU A 505 -4.00 3.07 24.84
C GLU A 505 -4.68 3.66 26.08
N GLY A 506 -4.19 4.80 26.59
CA GLY A 506 -4.72 5.50 27.76
C GLY A 506 -4.23 4.95 29.11
N ASP A 507 -4.65 5.59 30.21
CA ASP A 507 -4.25 5.30 31.59
C ASP A 507 -5.30 4.52 32.40
N LYS A 508 -6.36 4.02 31.75
CA LYS A 508 -7.50 3.35 32.39
C LYS A 508 -7.39 1.82 32.27
N PRO A 509 -8.08 1.04 33.15
CA PRO A 509 -8.08 -0.42 33.05
C PRO A 509 -8.71 -0.95 31.75
N GLU A 510 -9.65 -0.19 31.18
CA GLU A 510 -10.10 -0.34 29.80
C GLU A 510 -9.16 0.46 28.89
N ARG A 511 -8.72 -0.14 27.79
CA ARG A 511 -7.89 0.51 26.78
C ARG A 511 -8.75 1.38 25.85
N LYS A 512 -8.26 2.57 25.51
CA LYS A 512 -8.89 3.48 24.55
C LYS A 512 -8.89 2.89 23.13
N ILE A 513 -7.73 2.44 22.67
CA ILE A 513 -7.54 1.53 21.54
C ILE A 513 -6.48 0.49 21.90
N ILE A 514 -6.34 -0.55 21.09
CA ILE A 514 -5.25 -1.51 21.16
C ILE A 514 -4.17 -1.03 20.18
N ALA A 515 -2.99 -0.70 20.70
CA ALA A 515 -1.82 -0.40 19.87
C ALA A 515 -1.05 -1.69 19.54
N THR A 516 -0.27 -1.66 18.46
CA THR A 516 0.51 -2.82 17.98
C THR A 516 1.92 -2.36 17.63
N CYS A 517 2.91 -2.76 18.43
CA CYS A 517 4.29 -2.45 18.08
C CYS A 517 4.76 -3.31 16.93
N LYS A 518 5.25 -2.67 15.86
CA LYS A 518 5.72 -3.32 14.64
C LYS A 518 7.13 -2.84 14.25
N HIS A 519 7.92 -3.60 13.51
CA HIS A 519 7.73 -4.98 13.01
C HIS A 519 8.78 -5.89 13.67
N TYR A 520 8.33 -6.87 14.43
CA TYR A 520 9.15 -7.69 15.32
C TYR A 520 9.65 -8.95 14.60
N VAL A 521 10.93 -9.06 14.21
CA VAL A 521 12.08 -8.15 14.47
C VAL A 521 13.14 -8.28 13.37
N GLY A 522 14.13 -7.38 13.35
CA GLY A 522 15.22 -7.39 12.36
C GLY A 522 14.83 -6.86 10.98
N TYR A 523 13.66 -6.22 10.89
CA TYR A 523 13.14 -5.55 9.70
C TYR A 523 13.59 -4.09 9.65
N ASP A 524 14.33 -3.71 8.61
CA ASP A 524 14.73 -2.34 8.29
C ASP A 524 15.16 -2.19 6.80
N MET A 525 14.49 -2.93 5.91
CA MET A 525 14.72 -2.96 4.45
C MET A 525 13.45 -3.43 3.71
N GLU A 526 13.18 -2.89 2.51
CA GLU A 526 12.04 -3.25 1.65
C GLU A 526 12.38 -4.17 0.47
N ASP A 527 13.25 -3.70 -0.43
CA ASP A 527 13.65 -4.30 -1.71
C ASP A 527 14.96 -3.62 -2.12
N TRP A 528 16.09 -4.25 -1.75
CA TRP A 528 17.42 -3.74 -2.09
C TRP A 528 18.19 -4.77 -2.90
N ASN A 529 18.65 -4.34 -4.08
CA ASN A 529 19.51 -5.11 -4.98
C ASN A 529 18.98 -6.52 -5.33
N GLY A 530 17.65 -6.68 -5.40
CA GLY A 530 16.99 -7.94 -5.74
C GLY A 530 16.82 -8.92 -4.57
N THR A 531 17.03 -8.46 -3.32
CA THR A 531 16.56 -9.14 -2.10
C THR A 531 15.45 -8.30 -1.49
N ASP A 532 14.27 -8.89 -1.33
CA ASP A 532 13.09 -8.22 -0.80
C ASP A 532 12.75 -8.71 0.62
N ARG A 533 11.96 -7.93 1.35
CA ARG A 533 11.57 -8.21 2.74
C ARG A 533 10.90 -9.57 2.98
N HIS A 534 10.22 -10.14 1.98
CA HIS A 534 9.53 -11.44 2.09
C HIS A 534 10.49 -12.63 1.95
N SER A 535 11.69 -12.41 1.42
CA SER A 535 12.73 -13.43 1.22
C SER A 535 14.04 -13.14 1.99
N PHE A 536 14.15 -11.99 2.66
CA PHE A 536 15.34 -11.59 3.40
C PHE A 536 15.53 -12.41 4.69
N ASP A 537 16.74 -12.95 4.86
CA ASP A 537 17.19 -13.58 6.11
C ASP A 537 18.29 -12.75 6.79
N ALA A 538 17.90 -11.98 7.80
CA ALA A 538 18.76 -11.08 8.54
C ALA A 538 19.73 -11.84 9.45
N GLN A 539 21.02 -11.85 9.10
CA GLN A 539 22.07 -12.43 9.95
C GLN A 539 22.48 -11.43 11.04
N ILE A 540 22.02 -11.62 12.27
CA ILE A 540 22.20 -10.67 13.39
C ILE A 540 22.87 -11.39 14.57
N THR A 541 23.96 -10.81 15.08
CA THR A 541 24.64 -11.33 16.29
C THR A 541 23.72 -11.26 17.52
N LEU A 542 23.89 -12.15 18.50
CA LEU A 542 23.04 -12.13 19.70
C LEU A 542 23.23 -10.82 20.50
N GLN A 543 24.44 -10.26 20.48
CA GLN A 543 24.74 -8.95 21.05
C GLN A 543 23.98 -7.83 20.35
N ASP A 544 24.08 -7.67 19.01
CA ASP A 544 23.38 -6.61 18.28
C ASP A 544 21.84 -6.79 18.35
N LEU A 545 21.37 -8.04 18.33
CA LEU A 545 19.95 -8.38 18.47
C LEU A 545 19.40 -7.87 19.81
N ALA A 546 20.09 -8.18 20.90
CA ALA A 546 19.71 -7.75 22.26
C ALA A 546 19.96 -6.26 22.52
N GLU A 547 21.02 -5.66 21.95
CA GLU A 547 21.47 -4.28 22.18
C GLU A 547 20.68 -3.23 21.39
N TYR A 548 20.18 -3.58 20.20
CA TYR A 548 19.66 -2.61 19.25
C TYR A 548 18.31 -3.04 18.67
N TYR A 549 18.27 -4.19 18.00
CA TYR A 549 17.07 -4.60 17.24
C TYR A 549 15.87 -4.94 18.13
N MET A 550 16.09 -5.51 19.32
CA MET A 550 15.02 -5.87 20.26
C MET A 550 14.77 -4.83 21.36
N GLN A 551 15.66 -3.85 21.57
CA GLN A 551 15.50 -2.86 22.64
C GLN A 551 14.22 -2.00 22.55
N PRO A 552 13.79 -1.50 21.37
CA PRO A 552 12.50 -0.81 21.23
C PRO A 552 11.32 -1.69 21.64
N PHE A 553 11.38 -2.97 21.28
CA PHE A 553 10.33 -3.95 21.56
C PHE A 553 10.29 -4.37 23.04
N GLN A 554 11.43 -4.37 23.74
CA GLN A 554 11.49 -4.49 25.20
C GLN A 554 10.66 -3.39 25.88
N GLN A 555 10.79 -2.13 25.43
CA GLN A 555 9.97 -1.02 25.95
C GLN A 555 8.48 -1.27 25.70
N CYS A 556 8.07 -1.74 24.51
CA CYS A 556 6.67 -2.10 24.25
C CYS A 556 6.13 -3.21 25.15
N ALA A 557 6.83 -4.36 25.20
CA ALA A 557 6.37 -5.57 25.86
C ALA A 557 6.49 -5.51 27.38
N ARG A 558 7.66 -5.09 27.87
CA ARG A 558 8.01 -5.16 29.28
C ARG A 558 7.51 -3.95 30.07
N ASP A 559 7.69 -2.76 29.50
CA ASP A 559 7.62 -1.50 30.25
C ASP A 559 6.34 -0.68 29.95
N SER A 560 5.85 -0.70 28.71
CA SER A 560 4.57 -0.07 28.30
C SER A 560 3.38 -1.05 28.31
N LYS A 561 3.63 -2.37 28.36
CA LYS A 561 2.61 -3.43 28.30
C LYS A 561 1.62 -3.28 27.13
N VAL A 562 2.12 -3.01 25.93
CA VAL A 562 1.30 -2.81 24.71
C VAL A 562 0.27 -3.93 24.49
N GLY A 563 -0.91 -3.62 23.95
CA GLY A 563 -1.99 -4.59 23.74
C GLY A 563 -1.75 -5.62 22.63
N SER A 564 -0.88 -5.32 21.66
CA SER A 564 -0.58 -6.20 20.52
C SER A 564 0.86 -6.05 20.01
N PHE A 565 1.32 -7.04 19.24
CA PHE A 565 2.59 -7.07 18.52
C PHE A 565 2.39 -7.54 17.08
N MET A 566 3.20 -7.04 16.14
CA MET A 566 3.23 -7.54 14.76
C MET A 566 4.55 -8.25 14.48
N CYS A 567 4.51 -9.53 14.09
CA CYS A 567 5.70 -10.24 13.60
C CYS A 567 5.98 -9.90 12.13
N SER A 568 7.27 -9.76 11.77
CA SER A 568 7.73 -9.24 10.48
C SER A 568 7.74 -10.26 9.33
N TYR A 569 7.98 -9.76 8.11
CA TYR A 569 8.17 -10.59 6.90
C TYR A 569 9.45 -11.43 6.90
N ASN A 570 10.55 -10.86 7.37
CA ASN A 570 11.88 -11.43 7.23
C ASN A 570 12.10 -12.66 8.13
N ALA A 571 13.13 -13.45 7.79
CA ALA A 571 13.76 -14.35 8.74
C ALA A 571 14.83 -13.60 9.56
N VAL A 572 15.11 -14.10 10.76
CA VAL A 572 16.28 -13.72 11.56
C VAL A 572 17.11 -14.96 11.80
N ASN A 573 18.35 -14.93 11.32
CA ASN A 573 19.28 -16.05 11.36
C ASN A 573 18.65 -17.37 10.82
N GLY A 574 17.77 -17.36 9.83
CA GLY A 574 17.22 -18.55 9.17
C GLY A 574 15.91 -19.09 9.76
N VAL A 575 15.23 -18.32 10.61
CA VAL A 575 13.85 -18.63 11.06
C VAL A 575 12.95 -17.43 10.77
N PRO A 576 11.85 -17.59 10.00
CA PRO A 576 10.84 -16.53 9.80
C PRO A 576 10.27 -16.06 11.13
N THR A 577 10.23 -14.76 11.41
CA THR A 577 9.92 -14.25 12.75
C THR A 577 8.51 -14.62 13.23
N CYS A 578 7.53 -14.69 12.33
CA CYS A 578 6.19 -15.19 12.65
C CYS A 578 6.13 -16.69 13.01
N ALA A 579 7.16 -17.48 12.67
CA ALA A 579 7.30 -18.89 13.02
C ALA A 579 8.35 -19.13 14.13
N ASP A 580 8.97 -18.08 14.67
CA ASP A 580 10.07 -18.21 15.63
C ASP A 580 9.59 -18.21 17.10
N SER A 581 9.49 -19.40 17.68
CA SER A 581 9.17 -19.58 19.10
C SER A 581 10.22 -19.02 20.09
N TYR A 582 11.47 -18.82 19.67
CA TYR A 582 12.46 -18.11 20.47
C TYR A 582 12.08 -16.63 20.58
N VAL A 583 11.81 -15.98 19.44
CA VAL A 583 11.39 -14.57 19.40
C VAL A 583 10.01 -14.35 20.06
N LEU A 584 9.00 -15.16 19.70
CA LEU A 584 7.60 -14.94 20.12
C LEU A 584 7.24 -15.52 21.50
N GLN A 585 7.80 -16.66 21.92
CA GLN A 585 7.57 -17.21 23.26
C GLN A 585 8.71 -16.89 24.22
N THR A 586 9.95 -17.21 23.86
CA THR A 586 11.07 -17.20 24.81
C THR A 586 11.48 -15.77 25.19
N VAL A 587 11.65 -14.86 24.23
CA VAL A 587 11.95 -13.45 24.49
C VAL A 587 10.67 -12.68 24.84
N LEU A 588 9.73 -12.58 23.91
CA LEU A 588 8.57 -11.67 24.05
C LEU A 588 7.67 -12.03 25.24
N ARG A 589 7.19 -13.27 25.33
CA ARG A 589 6.23 -13.67 26.37
C ARG A 589 6.92 -14.02 27.70
N ASN A 590 7.95 -14.86 27.67
CA ASN A 590 8.57 -15.38 28.89
C ASN A 590 9.58 -14.41 29.51
N HIS A 591 10.58 -13.93 28.74
CA HIS A 591 11.66 -13.08 29.28
C HIS A 591 11.16 -11.68 29.67
N TRP A 592 10.42 -11.01 28.78
CA TRP A 592 9.84 -9.69 29.04
C TRP A 592 8.52 -9.73 29.83
N ASN A 593 8.08 -10.92 30.24
CA ASN A 593 6.86 -11.15 31.02
C ASN A 593 5.63 -10.45 30.39
N TRP A 594 5.44 -10.64 29.08
CA TRP A 594 4.27 -10.16 28.33
C TRP A 594 3.16 -11.22 28.33
N THR A 595 2.79 -11.63 29.55
CA THR A 595 1.79 -12.68 29.83
C THR A 595 0.79 -12.28 30.93
N GLU A 596 0.96 -11.10 31.55
CA GLU A 596 0.04 -10.55 32.56
C GLU A 596 -1.41 -10.44 32.03
N HIS A 597 -1.55 -10.21 30.73
CA HIS A 597 -2.81 -10.19 29.99
C HIS A 597 -2.64 -11.11 28.77
N ASN A 598 -3.74 -11.66 28.24
CA ASN A 598 -3.69 -12.41 26.98
C ASN A 598 -3.64 -11.45 25.78
N ASN A 599 -2.56 -10.67 25.68
CA ASN A 599 -2.27 -9.84 24.51
C ASN A 599 -1.96 -10.73 23.29
N TYR A 600 -2.36 -10.30 22.10
CA TYR A 600 -2.29 -11.08 20.86
C TYR A 600 -1.16 -10.62 19.92
N ILE A 601 -0.69 -11.52 19.07
CA ILE A 601 0.30 -11.24 18.02
C ILE A 601 -0.40 -11.35 16.67
N THR A 602 -0.32 -10.31 15.84
CA THR A 602 -0.69 -10.38 14.41
C THR A 602 0.55 -10.68 13.56
N SER A 603 0.36 -11.29 12.40
CA SER A 603 1.37 -11.21 11.34
C SER A 603 1.31 -9.87 10.63
N ASP A 604 2.42 -9.49 10.00
CA ASP A 604 2.38 -8.60 8.83
C ASP A 604 1.70 -9.31 7.64
N CYS A 605 1.30 -8.55 6.63
CA CYS A 605 0.34 -8.97 5.61
C CYS A 605 0.97 -9.79 4.49
N GLU A 606 0.76 -11.11 4.52
CA GLU A 606 1.45 -12.17 3.75
C GLU A 606 2.65 -12.84 4.44
N ALA A 607 3.12 -12.35 5.60
CA ALA A 607 4.23 -12.96 6.34
C ALA A 607 4.00 -14.46 6.70
N VAL A 608 2.75 -14.90 6.85
CA VAL A 608 2.40 -16.32 7.05
C VAL A 608 2.63 -17.15 5.78
N ALA A 609 2.37 -16.59 4.60
CA ALA A 609 2.60 -17.24 3.32
C ALA A 609 4.10 -17.43 3.09
N ASP A 610 4.88 -16.39 3.41
CA ASP A 610 6.33 -16.31 3.20
C ASP A 610 7.09 -17.46 3.85
N ILE A 611 6.64 -17.94 5.02
CA ILE A 611 7.19 -19.11 5.73
C ILE A 611 7.38 -20.31 4.79
N SER A 612 6.43 -20.55 3.87
CA SER A 612 6.51 -21.64 2.90
C SER A 612 6.93 -21.19 1.49
N LEU A 613 6.43 -20.04 1.04
CA LEU A 613 6.54 -19.62 -0.35
C LEU A 613 7.87 -18.94 -0.68
N ASN A 614 8.43 -18.16 0.24
CA ASN A 614 9.59 -17.30 -0.01
C ASN A 614 10.81 -17.69 0.84
N HIS A 615 10.62 -18.02 2.12
CA HIS A 615 11.66 -18.55 3.01
C HIS A 615 11.89 -20.05 2.89
N HIS A 616 10.92 -20.79 2.32
CA HIS A 616 10.96 -22.25 2.20
C HIS A 616 11.21 -23.02 3.51
N TYR A 617 10.85 -22.41 4.65
CA TYR A 617 10.99 -22.99 5.99
C TYR A 617 9.98 -24.12 6.25
N ALA A 618 8.83 -24.08 5.59
CA ALA A 618 7.82 -25.14 5.58
C ALA A 618 7.59 -25.69 4.17
N ALA A 619 7.28 -26.99 4.04
CA ALA A 619 7.11 -27.64 2.74
C ALA A 619 5.77 -27.30 2.07
N THR A 620 4.79 -26.82 2.83
CA THR A 620 3.45 -26.42 2.33
C THR A 620 2.92 -25.20 3.07
N ASN A 621 1.98 -24.45 2.46
CA ASN A 621 1.35 -23.31 3.14
C ASN A 621 0.53 -23.73 4.38
N ALA A 622 -0.12 -24.90 4.35
CA ALA A 622 -0.81 -25.47 5.50
C ALA A 622 0.15 -25.70 6.70
N GLU A 623 1.34 -26.25 6.44
CA GLU A 623 2.36 -26.46 7.45
C GLU A 623 2.96 -25.13 7.95
N GLY A 624 3.29 -24.21 7.05
CA GLY A 624 3.80 -22.87 7.41
C GLY A 624 2.81 -22.06 8.24
N THR A 625 1.53 -22.11 7.86
CA THR A 625 0.42 -21.53 8.62
C THR A 625 0.34 -22.14 10.02
N ALA A 626 0.44 -23.48 10.14
CA ALA A 626 0.42 -24.13 11.43
C ALA A 626 1.61 -23.72 12.31
N LEU A 627 2.82 -23.66 11.76
CA LEU A 627 4.03 -23.25 12.46
C LEU A 627 3.93 -21.84 13.04
N ALA A 628 3.29 -20.90 12.33
CA ALA A 628 3.07 -19.55 12.86
C ALA A 628 2.20 -19.55 14.14
N PHE A 629 1.05 -20.22 14.11
CA PHE A 629 0.17 -20.34 15.29
C PHE A 629 0.80 -21.19 16.42
N ILE A 630 1.62 -22.20 16.09
CA ILE A 630 2.39 -23.00 17.07
C ILE A 630 3.45 -22.15 17.76
N ALA A 631 4.18 -21.30 17.01
CA ALA A 631 5.11 -20.32 17.55
C ALA A 631 4.40 -19.23 18.38
N GLY A 632 3.09 -19.09 18.20
CA GLY A 632 2.20 -18.29 19.02
C GLY A 632 1.84 -16.92 18.44
N MET A 633 1.93 -16.78 17.12
CA MET A 633 1.09 -15.84 16.38
C MET A 633 -0.40 -16.16 16.65
N ASP A 634 -1.23 -15.13 16.77
CA ASP A 634 -2.63 -15.27 17.17
C ASP A 634 -3.63 -14.78 16.09
N ASN A 635 -3.22 -13.86 15.21
CA ASN A 635 -3.99 -13.38 14.06
C ASN A 635 -3.12 -13.39 12.79
N SER A 636 -3.68 -13.83 11.66
CA SER A 636 -3.04 -13.81 10.34
C SER A 636 -3.51 -12.57 9.55
N CYS A 637 -2.60 -11.65 9.18
CA CYS A 637 -2.97 -10.61 8.22
C CYS A 637 -2.98 -11.16 6.79
N GLU A 638 -4.12 -11.03 6.10
CA GLU A 638 -4.32 -11.65 4.80
C GLU A 638 -4.86 -10.68 3.73
N TYR A 639 -4.26 -10.78 2.55
CA TYR A 639 -4.96 -10.55 1.29
C TYR A 639 -5.74 -11.83 0.91
N GLU A 640 -6.02 -12.09 -0.37
CA GLU A 640 -6.87 -13.24 -0.75
C GLU A 640 -6.08 -14.55 -0.91
N GLY A 641 -5.92 -15.29 0.19
CA GLY A 641 -5.31 -16.63 0.23
C GLY A 641 -3.87 -16.66 0.73
N SER A 642 -3.52 -15.75 1.65
CA SER A 642 -2.17 -15.66 2.24
C SER A 642 -1.85 -16.88 3.12
N SER A 643 -2.72 -17.21 4.08
CA SER A 643 -2.58 -18.45 4.87
C SER A 643 -3.47 -19.58 4.34
N ASP A 644 -3.20 -20.81 4.77
CA ASP A 644 -4.06 -21.98 4.56
C ASP A 644 -4.54 -22.55 5.90
N ILE A 645 -5.25 -21.73 6.69
CA ILE A 645 -5.88 -22.16 7.96
C ILE A 645 -6.76 -23.42 7.79
N PRO A 646 -7.62 -23.57 6.74
CA PRO A 646 -8.42 -24.78 6.56
C PRO A 646 -7.58 -26.02 6.21
N GLY A 647 -6.52 -25.88 5.41
CA GLY A 647 -5.56 -26.96 5.12
C GLY A 647 -4.75 -27.35 6.35
N ALA A 648 -4.30 -26.37 7.14
CA ALA A 648 -3.58 -26.58 8.40
C ALA A 648 -4.41 -27.37 9.41
N TRP A 649 -5.71 -27.05 9.53
CA TRP A 649 -6.66 -27.81 10.35
C TRP A 649 -6.95 -29.20 9.80
N SER A 650 -7.36 -29.31 8.54
CA SER A 650 -7.78 -30.59 7.93
C SER A 650 -6.62 -31.57 7.71
N GLY A 651 -5.39 -31.08 7.58
CA GLY A 651 -4.15 -31.87 7.58
C GLY A 651 -3.69 -32.31 8.97
N GLY A 652 -4.32 -31.82 10.05
CA GLY A 652 -3.97 -32.17 11.43
C GLY A 652 -2.75 -31.44 12.00
N TYR A 653 -2.25 -30.41 11.32
CA TYR A 653 -1.13 -29.59 11.81
C TYR A 653 -1.57 -28.59 12.89
N LEU A 654 -2.82 -28.11 12.82
CA LEU A 654 -3.46 -27.32 13.88
C LEU A 654 -4.43 -28.16 14.72
N ASN A 655 -4.52 -27.82 16.01
CA ASN A 655 -5.45 -28.43 16.95
C ASN A 655 -6.27 -27.37 17.69
N THR A 656 -7.38 -27.79 18.31
CA THR A 656 -8.34 -26.88 18.97
C THR A 656 -7.69 -26.10 20.10
N THR A 657 -6.69 -26.63 20.80
CA THR A 657 -6.03 -25.93 21.92
C THR A 657 -5.29 -24.68 21.45
N ILE A 658 -4.57 -24.76 20.34
CA ILE A 658 -3.84 -23.63 19.74
C ILE A 658 -4.85 -22.58 19.23
N ILE A 659 -5.85 -23.02 18.47
CA ILE A 659 -6.90 -22.17 17.90
C ILE A 659 -7.67 -21.42 19.00
N ASP A 660 -8.08 -22.15 20.04
CA ASP A 660 -8.76 -21.58 21.21
C ASP A 660 -7.89 -20.53 21.91
N GLN A 661 -6.58 -20.75 22.03
CA GLN A 661 -5.67 -19.82 22.71
C GLN A 661 -5.45 -18.55 21.91
N ALA A 662 -5.28 -18.65 20.59
CA ALA A 662 -5.20 -17.51 19.68
C ALA A 662 -6.46 -16.63 19.75
N LEU A 663 -7.65 -17.24 19.67
CA LEU A 663 -8.92 -16.52 19.76
C LEU A 663 -9.18 -15.94 21.16
N LYS A 664 -8.77 -16.62 22.24
CA LYS A 664 -8.87 -16.10 23.61
C LYS A 664 -8.05 -14.82 23.77
N ARG A 665 -6.85 -14.76 23.20
CA ARG A 665 -6.00 -13.56 23.21
C ARG A 665 -6.63 -12.41 22.43
N GLN A 666 -7.01 -12.67 21.17
CA GLN A 666 -7.69 -11.69 20.32
C GLN A 666 -8.94 -11.09 21.01
N TYR A 667 -9.88 -11.93 21.45
CA TYR A 667 -11.12 -11.44 22.07
C TYR A 667 -10.92 -10.87 23.48
N GLU A 668 -9.90 -11.28 24.24
CA GLU A 668 -9.56 -10.59 25.50
C GLU A 668 -9.08 -9.16 25.21
N GLY A 669 -8.30 -8.94 24.15
CA GLY A 669 -7.95 -7.61 23.67
C GLY A 669 -9.18 -6.74 23.44
N LEU A 670 -10.17 -7.22 22.69
CA LEU A 670 -11.42 -6.50 22.43
C LEU A 670 -12.28 -6.27 23.69
N VAL A 671 -12.31 -7.22 24.62
CA VAL A 671 -12.95 -7.03 25.94
C VAL A 671 -12.24 -5.94 26.74
N ARG A 672 -10.91 -5.91 26.73
CA ARG A 672 -10.10 -4.86 27.38
C ARG A 672 -10.26 -3.50 26.71
N ALA A 673 -10.59 -3.47 25.42
CA ALA A 673 -10.98 -2.24 24.73
C ALA A 673 -12.46 -1.86 24.94
N GLY A 674 -13.23 -2.58 25.78
CA GLY A 674 -14.64 -2.28 26.04
C GLY A 674 -15.57 -2.53 24.85
N TYR A 675 -15.14 -3.29 23.84
CA TYR A 675 -15.94 -3.57 22.63
C TYR A 675 -17.29 -4.24 22.92
N PHE A 676 -17.36 -4.99 24.03
CA PHE A 676 -18.54 -5.73 24.50
C PHE A 676 -19.28 -5.03 25.64
N ASP A 677 -19.01 -3.74 25.92
CA ASP A 677 -19.56 -3.02 27.08
C ASP A 677 -20.58 -1.91 26.72
N GLY A 678 -20.79 -1.67 25.42
CA GLY A 678 -21.80 -0.71 24.90
C GLY A 678 -21.61 0.72 25.43
N ASP A 679 -22.71 1.43 25.67
CA ASP A 679 -22.73 2.80 26.23
C ASP A 679 -22.03 2.94 27.60
N ALA A 680 -21.78 1.81 28.27
CA ALA A 680 -21.14 1.76 29.57
C ALA A 680 -19.62 1.50 29.50
N ALA A 681 -19.06 1.32 28.31
CA ALA A 681 -17.61 1.33 28.07
C ALA A 681 -17.04 2.73 28.36
N THR A 682 -15.82 2.78 28.89
CA THR A 682 -15.11 3.98 29.35
C THR A 682 -15.02 5.03 28.26
N TYR A 683 -14.77 4.60 27.01
CA TYR A 683 -14.57 5.48 25.85
C TYR A 683 -15.75 5.52 24.87
N ALA A 684 -16.93 4.98 25.23
CA ALA A 684 -18.09 4.86 24.34
C ALA A 684 -18.61 6.19 23.76
N LYS A 685 -18.32 7.31 24.44
CA LYS A 685 -18.87 8.64 24.11
C LYS A 685 -18.06 9.42 23.05
N LEU A 686 -16.87 8.96 22.68
CA LEU A 686 -16.06 9.64 21.67
C LEU A 686 -16.74 9.57 20.29
N GLY A 687 -16.84 10.72 19.64
CA GLY A 687 -17.68 10.96 18.47
C GLY A 687 -17.06 11.89 17.43
N LEU A 688 -17.90 12.44 16.56
CA LEU A 688 -17.47 13.29 15.44
C LEU A 688 -16.86 14.62 15.91
N GLU A 689 -17.32 15.10 17.06
CA GLU A 689 -16.87 16.30 17.75
C GLU A 689 -15.42 16.22 18.26
N ASP A 690 -14.91 15.02 18.50
CA ASP A 690 -13.55 14.77 18.99
C ASP A 690 -12.51 14.65 17.85
N ILE A 691 -12.95 14.77 16.59
CA ILE A 691 -12.09 14.63 15.41
C ILE A 691 -11.67 16.00 14.88
N ASN A 692 -10.36 16.19 14.70
CA ASN A 692 -9.76 17.40 14.16
C ASN A 692 -10.23 18.64 14.93
N THR A 693 -10.14 18.56 16.26
CA THR A 693 -10.46 19.66 17.18
C THR A 693 -9.51 20.85 16.98
N PRO A 694 -9.84 22.06 17.47
CA PRO A 694 -8.90 23.19 17.45
C PRO A 694 -7.54 22.86 18.09
N GLU A 695 -7.54 22.08 19.16
CA GLU A 695 -6.35 21.64 19.90
C GLU A 695 -5.52 20.67 19.06
N ALA A 696 -6.16 19.74 18.33
CA ALA A 696 -5.48 18.83 17.41
C ALA A 696 -4.77 19.57 16.26
N ARG A 697 -5.38 20.63 15.73
CA ARG A 697 -4.78 21.47 14.67
C ARG A 697 -3.59 22.27 15.17
N GLU A 698 -3.71 22.93 16.32
CA GLU A 698 -2.60 23.68 16.90
C GLU A 698 -1.45 22.75 17.29
N LEU A 699 -1.75 21.56 17.85
CA LEU A 699 -0.72 20.56 18.16
C LEU A 699 -0.02 20.06 16.90
N ALA A 700 -0.75 19.80 15.82
CA ALA A 700 -0.17 19.42 14.52
C ALA A 700 0.79 20.50 14.00
N LEU A 701 0.36 21.76 13.97
CA LEU A 701 1.22 22.89 13.60
C LEU A 701 2.43 23.06 14.54
N GLN A 702 2.23 22.86 15.85
CA GLN A 702 3.28 22.96 16.86
C GLN A 702 4.37 21.91 16.61
N ILE A 703 4.03 20.62 16.55
CA ILE A 703 5.03 19.56 16.34
C ILE A 703 5.69 19.67 14.96
N SER A 704 4.95 20.07 13.91
CA SER A 704 5.52 20.35 12.59
C SER A 704 6.61 21.42 12.67
N ALA A 705 6.41 22.50 13.43
CA ALA A 705 7.37 23.60 13.54
C ALA A 705 8.53 23.28 14.50
N GLU A 706 8.26 22.57 15.59
CA GLU A 706 9.24 22.24 16.63
C GLU A 706 10.18 21.10 16.26
N GLY A 707 9.80 20.26 15.30
CA GLY A 707 10.64 19.23 14.70
C GLY A 707 11.53 19.72 13.55
N LEU A 708 11.31 20.93 12.98
CA LEU A 708 12.16 21.46 11.92
C LEU A 708 13.59 21.67 12.42
N VAL A 709 14.55 21.16 11.65
CA VAL A 709 15.98 21.22 12.00
C VAL A 709 16.67 22.22 11.09
N LEU A 710 17.27 23.26 11.68
CA LEU A 710 18.11 24.21 10.96
C LEU A 710 19.52 23.62 10.81
N LEU A 711 19.93 23.35 9.58
CA LEU A 711 21.16 22.65 9.24
C LEU A 711 22.29 23.58 8.80
N LYS A 712 21.95 24.79 8.33
CA LYS A 712 22.89 25.84 7.95
C LYS A 712 22.23 27.21 8.14
N ASN A 713 22.99 28.20 8.59
CA ASN A 713 22.53 29.59 8.66
C ASN A 713 23.70 30.59 8.64
N ASP A 714 24.23 30.88 7.45
CA ASP A 714 25.31 31.83 7.23
C ASP A 714 24.82 33.27 7.45
N ASP A 715 25.68 34.13 8.02
CA ASP A 715 25.46 35.56 8.26
C ASP A 715 24.15 35.91 9.00
N ASP A 716 23.64 34.99 9.84
CA ASP A 716 22.34 35.08 10.51
C ASP A 716 21.16 35.38 9.55
N THR A 717 21.24 34.86 8.31
CA THR A 717 20.27 35.13 7.24
C THR A 717 18.84 34.78 7.64
N LEU A 718 18.64 33.64 8.31
CA LEU A 718 17.39 33.33 9.00
C LEU A 718 17.41 33.84 10.44
N PRO A 719 16.30 34.43 10.93
CA PRO A 719 15.01 34.57 10.24
C PRO A 719 14.94 35.74 9.25
N LEU A 720 14.31 35.52 8.09
CA LEU A 720 14.12 36.55 7.07
C LEU A 720 13.19 37.67 7.59
N PRO A 721 13.49 38.95 7.35
CA PRO A 721 12.64 40.09 7.75
C PRO A 721 11.46 40.28 6.78
N LEU A 722 10.62 39.24 6.67
CA LEU A 722 9.44 39.23 5.79
C LEU A 722 8.35 40.16 6.32
N THR A 723 7.79 40.98 5.43
CA THR A 723 6.71 41.91 5.71
C THR A 723 5.62 41.84 4.63
N ASN A 724 4.44 42.40 4.90
CA ASN A 724 3.37 42.47 3.91
C ASN A 724 3.86 43.20 2.64
N GLY A 725 3.75 42.52 1.48
CA GLY A 725 4.27 42.99 0.20
C GLY A 725 5.72 42.61 -0.14
N SER A 726 6.50 42.02 0.78
CA SER A 726 7.84 41.48 0.47
C SER A 726 7.75 40.45 -0.66
N LYS A 727 8.63 40.52 -1.66
CA LYS A 727 8.58 39.63 -2.83
C LYS A 727 9.39 38.37 -2.59
N VAL A 728 8.76 37.21 -2.77
CA VAL A 728 9.38 35.92 -2.48
C VAL A 728 9.21 34.98 -3.66
N ALA A 729 10.33 34.48 -4.17
CA ALA A 729 10.34 33.41 -5.15
C ALA A 729 10.19 32.08 -4.42
N MET A 730 9.11 31.35 -4.69
CA MET A 730 8.86 30.04 -4.12
C MET A 730 9.05 29.00 -5.22
N VAL A 731 10.24 28.41 -5.21
CA VAL A 731 10.77 27.55 -6.28
C VAL A 731 10.81 26.11 -5.81
N GLY A 732 10.57 25.16 -6.71
CA GLY A 732 10.72 23.74 -6.43
C GLY A 732 9.39 23.00 -6.36
N PHE A 733 9.45 21.67 -6.45
CA PHE A 733 8.25 20.84 -6.65
C PHE A 733 7.38 20.69 -5.40
N TRP A 734 7.93 20.95 -4.22
CA TRP A 734 7.21 20.96 -2.95
C TRP A 734 6.49 22.29 -2.67
N ALA A 735 6.87 23.38 -3.31
CA ALA A 735 6.44 24.74 -2.94
C ALA A 735 4.91 24.94 -2.97
N ASN A 736 4.24 24.35 -3.96
CA ASN A 736 2.80 24.51 -4.19
C ASN A 736 2.06 23.16 -4.41
N ASP A 737 2.59 22.05 -3.88
CA ASP A 737 1.92 20.75 -3.93
C ASP A 737 1.53 20.27 -2.53
N SER A 738 0.28 20.51 -2.17
CA SER A 738 -0.30 20.05 -0.91
C SER A 738 -0.31 18.53 -0.75
N SER A 739 -0.31 17.75 -1.83
CA SER A 739 -0.49 16.29 -1.77
C SER A 739 0.70 15.53 -1.20
N LYS A 740 1.84 16.20 -1.04
CA LYS A 740 3.11 15.60 -0.59
C LYS A 740 3.33 15.68 0.93
N LEU A 741 2.62 16.57 1.62
CA LEU A 741 2.91 16.95 3.01
C LEU A 741 2.76 15.81 4.04
N SER A 742 1.88 14.84 3.79
CA SER A 742 1.53 13.81 4.78
C SER A 742 2.49 12.61 4.83
N GLY A 743 3.21 12.28 3.77
CA GLY A 743 4.05 11.07 3.73
C GLY A 743 3.30 9.80 3.31
N ILE A 744 3.60 8.69 4.00
CA ILE A 744 2.98 7.37 3.82
C ILE A 744 2.17 7.00 5.07
N TYR A 745 1.35 5.93 5.01
CA TYR A 745 0.44 5.55 6.10
C TYR A 745 -0.47 6.69 6.59
N SER A 746 -0.94 7.53 5.66
CA SER A 746 -1.78 8.70 5.95
C SER A 746 -3.26 8.47 5.57
N GLY A 747 -4.17 9.08 6.33
CA GLY A 747 -5.59 9.19 5.98
C GLY A 747 -5.91 10.44 5.16
N PRO A 748 -7.16 10.64 4.72
CA PRO A 748 -7.60 11.93 4.19
C PRO A 748 -7.50 13.00 5.28
N ALA A 749 -6.56 13.94 5.12
CA ALA A 749 -6.44 15.08 6.02
C ALA A 749 -7.62 16.07 5.89
N PRO A 750 -7.90 16.92 6.89
CA PRO A 750 -9.04 17.84 6.85
C PRO A 750 -8.77 19.03 5.92
N PHE A 751 -7.49 19.39 5.80
CA PHE A 751 -6.89 20.36 4.88
C PHE A 751 -5.40 20.00 4.74
N LEU A 752 -4.71 20.57 3.75
CA LEU A 752 -3.26 20.40 3.52
C LEU A 752 -2.68 21.74 3.05
N HIS A 753 -2.15 22.52 3.99
CA HIS A 753 -1.66 23.87 3.75
C HIS A 753 -0.19 23.85 3.28
N ASN A 754 0.02 24.09 1.98
CA ASN A 754 1.35 24.13 1.38
C ASN A 754 2.09 25.45 1.66
N PRO A 755 3.41 25.53 1.41
CA PRO A 755 4.19 26.74 1.68
C PRO A 755 3.68 28.00 0.97
N VAL A 756 3.27 27.90 -0.30
CA VAL A 756 2.72 29.04 -1.06
C VAL A 756 1.45 29.59 -0.42
N TRP A 757 0.51 28.72 -0.01
CA TRP A 757 -0.70 29.13 0.71
C TRP A 757 -0.36 29.90 1.99
N ALA A 758 0.64 29.43 2.75
CA ALA A 758 1.06 30.07 3.99
C ALA A 758 1.71 31.45 3.74
N ALA A 759 2.55 31.57 2.73
CA ALA A 759 3.14 32.82 2.30
C ALA A 759 2.06 33.83 1.82
N GLU A 760 1.03 33.37 1.12
CA GLU A 760 -0.14 34.19 0.76
C GLU A 760 -0.92 34.65 2.01
N GLN A 761 -1.12 33.80 3.03
CA GLN A 761 -1.78 34.21 4.29
C GLN A 761 -0.96 35.25 5.07
N MET A 762 0.36 35.27 4.92
CA MET A 762 1.25 36.29 5.48
C MET A 762 1.22 37.62 4.70
N GLY A 763 0.52 37.70 3.57
CA GLY A 763 0.46 38.87 2.70
C GLY A 763 1.74 39.08 1.86
N LEU A 764 2.49 38.01 1.56
CA LEU A 764 3.70 38.10 0.75
C LEU A 764 3.37 38.18 -0.75
N SER A 765 4.21 38.87 -1.52
CA SER A 765 4.10 38.95 -2.97
C SER A 765 4.81 37.75 -3.61
N VAL A 766 4.11 36.61 -3.65
CA VAL A 766 4.67 35.31 -4.05
C VAL A 766 4.79 35.18 -5.57
N THR A 767 5.98 34.81 -6.07
CA THR A 767 6.18 34.34 -7.44
C THR A 767 6.56 32.86 -7.42
N THR A 768 5.70 32.00 -7.97
CA THR A 768 5.91 30.54 -7.94
C THR A 768 6.59 29.99 -9.19
N ALA A 769 7.49 29.03 -9.02
CA ALA A 769 8.05 28.25 -10.13
C ALA A 769 8.23 26.78 -9.72
N THR A 770 7.84 25.84 -10.59
CA THR A 770 8.11 24.41 -10.36
C THR A 770 9.60 24.11 -10.47
N GLY A 771 10.05 23.04 -9.80
CA GLY A 771 11.37 22.43 -10.01
C GLY A 771 11.25 20.98 -10.51
N PRO A 772 12.38 20.30 -10.71
CA PRO A 772 12.42 18.86 -10.94
C PRO A 772 12.08 18.09 -9.66
N VAL A 773 11.41 16.94 -9.80
CA VAL A 773 11.13 15.98 -8.72
C VAL A 773 12.35 15.03 -8.60
N LEU A 774 12.24 13.79 -9.05
CA LEU A 774 13.37 12.87 -9.22
C LEU A 774 13.78 12.87 -10.69
N GLN A 775 14.83 13.60 -11.05
CA GLN A 775 15.34 13.69 -12.42
C GLN A 775 16.89 13.76 -12.40
N ASN A 776 17.52 13.09 -13.37
CA ASN A 776 18.96 13.17 -13.60
C ASN A 776 19.31 14.30 -14.59
N SER A 777 20.60 14.55 -14.81
CA SER A 777 21.12 15.57 -15.73
C SER A 777 20.77 15.36 -17.21
N SER A 778 20.18 14.22 -17.60
CA SER A 778 19.69 13.95 -18.96
C SER A 778 18.21 14.31 -19.15
N ALA A 779 17.52 14.77 -18.10
CA ALA A 779 16.14 15.23 -18.19
C ALA A 779 16.04 16.54 -18.98
N SER A 780 14.97 16.69 -19.77
CA SER A 780 14.71 17.93 -20.50
C SER A 780 14.30 19.04 -19.54
N ASP A 781 15.23 19.94 -19.23
CA ASP A 781 14.98 21.13 -18.41
C ASP A 781 13.82 21.95 -18.99
N ASN A 782 12.77 22.09 -18.19
CA ASN A 782 11.62 22.96 -18.46
C ASN A 782 11.26 23.84 -17.25
N TRP A 783 12.14 23.90 -16.25
CA TRP A 783 11.94 24.57 -14.98
C TRP A 783 12.88 25.78 -14.83
N THR A 784 14.15 25.67 -15.23
CA THR A 784 15.20 26.66 -14.92
C THR A 784 14.82 28.07 -15.36
N THR A 785 14.36 28.26 -16.60
CA THR A 785 14.00 29.59 -17.12
C THR A 785 12.92 30.28 -16.28
N ASN A 786 11.92 29.52 -15.83
CA ASN A 786 10.83 30.06 -15.02
C ASN A 786 11.28 30.30 -13.56
N ALA A 787 12.12 29.41 -13.03
CA ALA A 787 12.68 29.52 -11.69
C ALA A 787 13.61 30.72 -11.54
N LEU A 788 14.51 30.94 -12.51
CA LEU A 788 15.39 32.11 -12.54
C LEU A 788 14.59 33.40 -12.73
N ALA A 789 13.61 33.44 -13.64
CA ALA A 789 12.75 34.62 -13.79
C ALA A 789 11.94 34.95 -12.52
N ALA A 790 11.46 33.94 -11.79
CA ALA A 790 10.79 34.14 -10.50
C ALA A 790 11.74 34.68 -9.43
N ALA A 791 12.96 34.12 -9.35
CA ALA A 791 14.00 34.55 -8.44
C ALA A 791 14.49 35.99 -8.75
N GLU A 792 14.75 36.32 -10.01
CA GLU A 792 15.13 37.67 -10.47
C GLU A 792 14.08 38.73 -10.12
N ALA A 793 12.78 38.39 -10.18
CA ALA A 793 11.69 39.30 -9.84
C ALA A 793 11.46 39.51 -8.32
N SER A 794 12.09 38.70 -7.47
CA SER A 794 11.83 38.63 -6.02
C SER A 794 12.98 39.13 -5.15
N ASP A 795 12.73 39.44 -3.89
CA ASP A 795 13.76 39.90 -2.94
C ASP A 795 14.47 38.71 -2.27
N TYR A 796 13.71 37.64 -2.00
CA TYR A 796 14.18 36.40 -1.35
C TYR A 796 13.85 35.17 -2.21
N ILE A 797 14.68 34.12 -2.13
CA ILE A 797 14.44 32.83 -2.78
C ILE A 797 14.25 31.75 -1.73
N LEU A 798 13.10 31.06 -1.77
CA LEU A 798 12.80 29.88 -0.98
C LEU A 798 12.71 28.68 -1.94
N TYR A 799 13.65 27.76 -1.82
CA TYR A 799 13.70 26.54 -2.62
C TYR A 799 13.17 25.35 -1.84
N PHE A 800 12.14 24.68 -2.35
CA PHE A 800 11.48 23.53 -1.72
C PHE A 800 11.72 22.27 -2.55
N GLY A 801 12.63 21.41 -2.09
CA GLY A 801 13.05 20.20 -2.77
C GLY A 801 13.32 19.04 -1.83
N GLY A 802 14.25 18.16 -2.20
CA GLY A 802 14.54 16.92 -1.50
C GLY A 802 13.81 15.75 -2.18
N LEU A 803 13.24 14.84 -1.38
CA LEU A 803 12.60 13.62 -1.85
C LEU A 803 11.08 13.69 -1.74
N ASP A 804 10.38 12.73 -2.35
CA ASP A 804 9.00 12.41 -2.03
C ASP A 804 8.82 10.88 -2.00
N THR A 805 7.57 10.43 -1.82
CA THR A 805 7.22 9.00 -1.70
C THR A 805 7.40 8.19 -2.99
N SER A 806 7.96 8.78 -4.06
CA SER A 806 8.44 8.04 -5.23
C SER A 806 9.93 7.70 -5.18
N ALA A 807 10.67 8.20 -4.18
CA ALA A 807 12.06 7.85 -3.90
C ALA A 807 12.21 6.77 -2.82
N ALA A 808 11.42 6.89 -1.75
CA ALA A 808 11.41 6.04 -0.57
C ALA A 808 9.95 5.82 -0.16
N ALA A 809 9.53 4.56 -0.08
CA ALA A 809 8.23 4.15 0.43
C ALA A 809 8.27 2.66 0.83
N GLU A 810 7.20 2.17 1.45
CA GLU A 810 6.95 0.72 1.55
C GLU A 810 7.11 0.04 0.17
N THR A 811 7.79 -1.09 0.11
CA THR A 811 8.18 -1.82 -1.12
C THR A 811 9.20 -1.10 -2.02
N THR A 812 9.86 -0.01 -1.58
CA THR A 812 10.84 0.73 -2.40
C THR A 812 11.92 1.38 -1.55
N ASP A 813 13.08 0.71 -1.45
CA ASP A 813 14.30 1.31 -0.90
C ASP A 813 15.00 2.24 -1.90
N ARG A 814 15.80 3.14 -1.34
CA ARG A 814 16.75 3.94 -2.12
C ARG A 814 18.00 3.12 -2.43
N LEU A 815 18.55 3.27 -3.64
CA LEU A 815 19.89 2.76 -3.96
C LEU A 815 21.01 3.77 -3.61
N HIS A 816 20.63 5.06 -3.55
CA HIS A 816 21.50 6.22 -3.48
C HIS A 816 20.91 7.24 -2.49
N ILE A 817 21.76 8.03 -1.83
CA ILE A 817 21.33 9.06 -0.85
C ILE A 817 21.72 10.47 -1.27
N GLU A 818 22.28 10.65 -2.45
CA GLU A 818 22.55 11.94 -3.08
C GLU A 818 21.25 12.70 -3.40
N TRP A 819 21.34 14.02 -3.49
CA TRP A 819 20.29 14.82 -4.13
C TRP A 819 20.16 14.46 -5.61
N PRO A 820 18.93 14.42 -6.18
CA PRO A 820 18.75 14.30 -7.62
C PRO A 820 19.50 15.41 -8.37
N THR A 821 20.36 15.06 -9.33
CA THR A 821 21.29 15.99 -9.98
C THR A 821 20.59 17.24 -10.53
N ALA A 822 19.41 17.09 -11.13
CA ALA A 822 18.65 18.22 -11.67
C ALA A 822 18.17 19.23 -10.60
N GLN A 823 18.00 18.80 -9.34
CA GLN A 823 17.71 19.70 -8.22
C GLN A 823 18.96 20.50 -7.84
N LEU A 824 20.12 19.85 -7.71
CA LEU A 824 21.39 20.53 -7.45
C LEU A 824 21.72 21.53 -8.57
N ASP A 825 21.61 21.13 -9.84
CA ASP A 825 21.84 22.00 -11.01
C ASP A 825 20.98 23.28 -10.98
N LEU A 826 19.77 23.20 -10.42
CA LEU A 826 18.88 24.35 -10.25
C LEU A 826 19.28 25.19 -9.02
N ILE A 827 19.64 24.55 -7.90
CA ILE A 827 20.11 25.24 -6.68
C ILE A 827 21.39 26.04 -6.99
N HIS A 828 22.35 25.48 -7.72
CA HIS A 828 23.55 26.20 -8.17
C HIS A 828 23.20 27.48 -8.94
N LYS A 829 22.34 27.38 -9.97
CA LYS A 829 21.94 28.54 -10.77
C LYS A 829 21.16 29.61 -9.98
N LEU A 830 20.44 29.21 -8.93
CA LEU A 830 19.75 30.14 -8.02
C LEU A 830 20.75 30.82 -7.07
N ALA A 831 21.74 30.07 -6.57
CA ALA A 831 22.81 30.57 -5.70
C ALA A 831 23.69 31.62 -6.43
N ASP A 832 23.94 31.43 -7.74
CA ASP A 832 24.68 32.37 -8.59
C ASP A 832 23.99 33.74 -8.76
N LEU A 833 22.72 33.90 -8.40
CA LEU A 833 22.00 35.18 -8.48
C LEU A 833 22.38 36.18 -7.38
N GLY A 834 23.12 35.75 -6.36
CA GLY A 834 23.56 36.63 -5.26
C GLY A 834 22.41 37.18 -4.40
N LYS A 835 21.28 36.47 -4.33
CA LYS A 835 20.12 36.80 -3.49
C LYS A 835 20.04 35.86 -2.29
N PRO A 836 19.42 36.28 -1.16
CA PRO A 836 19.20 35.39 -0.02
C PRO A 836 18.41 34.15 -0.44
N LEU A 837 19.06 32.99 -0.36
CA LEU A 837 18.57 31.68 -0.76
C LEU A 837 18.49 30.76 0.45
N VAL A 838 17.27 30.37 0.79
CA VAL A 838 16.96 29.35 1.79
C VAL A 838 16.54 28.08 1.06
N VAL A 839 17.21 26.97 1.36
CA VAL A 839 16.82 25.64 0.90
C VAL A 839 16.01 24.94 1.99
N ILE A 840 14.88 24.36 1.61
CA ILE A 840 14.01 23.53 2.44
C ILE A 840 14.05 22.12 1.85
N ALA A 841 14.65 21.20 2.59
CA ALA A 841 14.79 19.80 2.24
C ALA A 841 13.67 18.98 2.89
N SER A 842 12.71 18.55 2.08
CA SER A 842 11.61 17.67 2.47
C SER A 842 11.89 16.21 2.10
N GLY A 843 11.18 15.28 2.75
CA GLY A 843 11.42 13.85 2.67
C GLY A 843 12.60 13.36 3.54
N ASP A 844 13.02 12.12 3.34
CA ASP A 844 14.15 11.55 4.06
C ASP A 844 15.45 12.29 3.78
N ILE A 845 16.38 12.18 4.73
CA ILE A 845 17.68 12.84 4.65
C ILE A 845 18.49 12.32 3.45
N VAL A 846 19.21 13.25 2.82
CA VAL A 846 20.08 13.07 1.66
C VAL A 846 21.44 13.73 1.96
N ASP A 847 22.48 13.41 1.19
CA ASP A 847 23.81 14.01 1.32
C ASP A 847 23.76 15.51 1.02
N ASN A 848 23.77 16.36 2.06
CA ASN A 848 23.75 17.82 1.90
C ASN A 848 25.14 18.42 1.65
N SER A 849 26.23 17.65 1.56
CA SER A 849 27.58 18.21 1.37
C SER A 849 27.71 19.15 0.15
N PRO A 850 27.04 18.94 -1.01
CA PRO A 850 27.09 19.89 -2.11
C PRO A 850 26.40 21.22 -1.79
N ILE A 851 25.37 21.21 -0.95
CA ILE A 851 24.59 22.39 -0.56
C ILE A 851 25.29 23.15 0.57
N LEU A 852 25.84 22.45 1.55
CA LEU A 852 26.60 23.06 2.65
C LEU A 852 27.82 23.83 2.12
N ALA A 853 28.52 23.27 1.14
CA ALA A 853 29.67 23.88 0.48
C ALA A 853 29.34 25.09 -0.41
N LEU A 854 28.07 25.36 -0.73
CA LEU A 854 27.68 26.50 -1.55
C LEU A 854 27.49 27.77 -0.71
N SER A 855 28.41 28.73 -0.85
CA SER A 855 28.30 30.06 -0.22
C SER A 855 27.09 30.88 -0.69
N GLY A 856 26.57 30.59 -1.89
CA GLY A 856 25.34 31.20 -2.41
C GLY A 856 24.05 30.59 -1.83
N VAL A 857 24.12 29.52 -1.03
CA VAL A 857 23.01 29.03 -0.20
C VAL A 857 23.30 29.41 1.24
N GLN A 858 22.58 30.41 1.77
CA GLN A 858 22.87 30.92 3.13
C GLN A 858 22.25 30.03 4.20
N SER A 859 21.05 29.48 3.98
CA SER A 859 20.35 28.70 5.00
C SER A 859 19.76 27.42 4.46
N LEU A 860 19.74 26.38 5.30
CA LEU A 860 19.21 25.06 4.99
C LEU A 860 18.35 24.56 6.15
N ILE A 861 17.09 24.22 5.88
CA ILE A 861 16.17 23.60 6.84
C ILE A 861 15.84 22.19 6.34
N TRP A 862 15.91 21.19 7.21
CA TRP A 862 15.28 19.89 6.95
C TRP A 862 13.89 19.84 7.57
N ALA A 863 12.91 19.45 6.76
CA ALA A 863 11.48 19.52 7.06
C ALA A 863 10.74 18.18 6.90
N ASN A 864 11.43 17.13 6.43
CA ASN A 864 10.89 15.77 6.35
C ASN A 864 9.48 15.74 5.68
N TRP A 865 8.48 15.08 6.28
CA TRP A 865 7.07 15.20 5.86
C TRP A 865 6.29 15.95 6.94
N PRO A 866 6.02 17.26 6.75
CA PRO A 866 5.61 18.15 7.84
C PRO A 866 4.10 18.21 8.11
N GLY A 867 3.28 17.28 7.59
CA GLY A 867 1.87 17.14 7.97
C GLY A 867 0.94 18.26 7.48
N GLN A 868 -0.29 18.31 8.03
CA GLN A 868 -1.38 19.13 7.48
C GLN A 868 -1.12 20.65 7.43
N ASP A 869 -0.33 21.16 8.37
CA ASP A 869 0.08 22.57 8.46
C ASP A 869 1.59 22.75 8.22
N GLY A 870 2.20 21.85 7.43
CA GLY A 870 3.63 21.89 7.16
C GLY A 870 4.13 23.14 6.43
N GLY A 871 3.34 23.70 5.51
CA GLY A 871 3.65 25.00 4.91
C GLY A 871 3.69 26.14 5.93
N PRO A 872 2.62 26.33 6.74
CA PRO A 872 2.60 27.25 7.86
C PRO A 872 3.76 27.06 8.87
N ALA A 873 4.10 25.82 9.23
CA ALA A 873 5.23 25.51 10.10
C ALA A 873 6.56 26.03 9.55
N VAL A 874 6.87 25.69 8.30
CA VAL A 874 8.10 26.14 7.61
C VAL A 874 8.14 27.67 7.50
N MET A 875 7.02 28.32 7.12
CA MET A 875 6.98 29.78 7.01
C MET A 875 7.07 30.50 8.38
N LYS A 876 6.54 29.92 9.46
CA LYS A 876 6.73 30.42 10.84
C LYS A 876 8.21 30.37 11.26
N VAL A 877 8.93 29.31 10.91
CA VAL A 877 10.38 29.23 11.18
C VAL A 877 11.16 30.20 10.29
N ILE A 878 10.89 30.26 8.98
CA ILE A 878 11.59 31.18 8.05
C ILE A 878 11.44 32.65 8.47
N SER A 879 10.26 33.07 8.95
CA SER A 879 10.01 34.44 9.43
C SER A 879 10.44 34.70 10.88
N GLY A 880 10.89 33.66 11.61
CA GLY A 880 11.26 33.79 13.03
C GLY A 880 10.08 34.01 13.98
N ALA A 881 8.85 33.76 13.52
CA ALA A 881 7.68 33.68 14.39
C ALA A 881 7.76 32.47 15.34
N VAL A 882 8.49 31.43 14.93
CA VAL A 882 8.97 30.33 15.77
C VAL A 882 10.48 30.22 15.57
N ALA A 883 11.24 29.99 16.64
CA ALA A 883 12.68 29.73 16.54
C ALA A 883 12.94 28.25 16.25
N ALA A 884 13.89 27.95 15.36
CA ALA A 884 14.35 26.59 15.14
C ALA A 884 15.04 26.05 16.41
N ALA A 885 14.72 24.80 16.77
CA ALA A 885 15.28 24.09 17.91
C ALA A 885 15.20 22.55 17.79
N GLY A 886 14.69 22.01 16.67
CA GLY A 886 14.72 20.58 16.39
C GLY A 886 16.16 20.09 16.21
N ARG A 887 16.38 18.80 16.46
CA ARG A 887 17.68 18.11 16.32
C ARG A 887 17.53 16.90 15.41
N LEU A 888 18.55 16.56 14.62
CA LEU A 888 18.52 15.38 13.75
C LEU A 888 18.35 14.08 14.57
N PRO A 889 17.29 13.27 14.33
CA PRO A 889 17.10 11.96 14.98
C PRO A 889 17.78 10.81 14.22
N ILE A 890 18.55 11.13 13.18
CA ILE A 890 19.30 10.22 12.31
C ILE A 890 20.62 10.89 11.91
N THR A 891 21.66 10.12 11.65
CA THR A 891 22.92 10.64 11.09
C THR A 891 22.75 11.02 9.61
N GLN A 892 23.34 12.13 9.19
CA GLN A 892 23.50 12.44 7.78
C GLN A 892 24.80 11.82 7.23
N TYR A 893 24.63 10.74 6.46
CA TYR A 893 25.74 10.01 5.85
C TYR A 893 26.17 10.63 4.51
N PRO A 894 27.47 10.56 4.17
CA PRO A 894 27.96 10.89 2.84
C PRO A 894 27.57 9.83 1.81
N ALA A 895 27.45 10.23 0.54
CA ALA A 895 27.00 9.40 -0.58
C ALA A 895 27.66 8.01 -0.64
N ASN A 896 28.98 7.95 -0.41
CA ASN A 896 29.77 6.72 -0.47
C ASN A 896 29.48 5.73 0.67
N TYR A 897 28.74 6.11 1.72
CA TYR A 897 28.19 5.15 2.69
C TYR A 897 27.28 4.11 2.01
N THR A 898 26.69 4.44 0.86
CA THR A 898 25.86 3.50 0.07
C THR A 898 26.66 2.38 -0.60
N GLU A 899 28.00 2.39 -0.54
CA GLU A 899 28.85 1.27 -0.95
C GLU A 899 28.67 0.04 -0.03
N ILE A 900 28.21 0.24 1.22
CA ILE A 900 27.89 -0.83 2.17
C ILE A 900 26.60 -1.54 1.72
N SER A 901 26.53 -2.87 1.83
CA SER A 901 25.30 -3.62 1.57
C SER A 901 24.22 -3.33 2.63
N MET A 902 22.96 -3.13 2.23
CA MET A 902 21.86 -3.05 3.22
C MET A 902 21.67 -4.36 3.99
N LEU A 903 22.07 -5.50 3.40
CA LEU A 903 21.96 -6.84 3.99
C LEU A 903 22.96 -7.07 5.14
N ASP A 904 23.99 -6.23 5.29
CA ASP A 904 24.96 -6.34 6.38
C ASP A 904 24.41 -5.72 7.67
N MET A 905 23.88 -6.56 8.57
CA MET A 905 23.25 -6.14 9.82
C MET A 905 24.24 -5.78 10.93
N HIS A 906 25.56 -5.90 10.72
CA HIS A 906 26.53 -5.54 11.75
C HIS A 906 26.52 -4.02 12.00
N LEU A 907 26.36 -3.64 13.27
CA LEU A 907 26.39 -2.24 13.70
C LEU A 907 27.82 -1.75 13.93
N ARG A 908 28.64 -2.62 14.53
CA ARG A 908 30.06 -2.39 14.84
C ARG A 908 30.90 -2.37 13.55
N PRO A 909 32.03 -1.64 13.50
CA PRO A 909 32.93 -1.67 12.35
C PRO A 909 33.54 -3.06 12.14
N THR A 910 33.64 -3.48 10.88
CA THR A 910 34.24 -4.75 10.45
C THR A 910 35.07 -4.52 9.17
N ASN A 911 35.52 -5.60 8.51
CA ASN A 911 36.12 -5.50 7.18
C ASN A 911 35.10 -5.18 6.05
N THR A 912 33.79 -5.26 6.32
CA THR A 912 32.70 -5.03 5.34
C THR A 912 31.89 -3.77 5.60
N THR A 913 31.95 -3.22 6.82
CA THR A 913 31.25 -1.99 7.20
C THR A 913 32.16 -1.08 8.05
N PRO A 914 32.20 0.24 7.81
CA PRO A 914 32.88 1.21 8.66
C PRO A 914 32.17 1.43 10.02
N GLY A 915 31.08 0.71 10.28
CA GLY A 915 30.15 0.96 11.38
C GLY A 915 28.88 1.65 10.90
N ARG A 916 27.81 1.52 11.67
CA ARG A 916 26.47 2.09 11.39
C ARG A 916 25.94 2.87 12.59
N THR A 917 25.07 3.85 12.35
CA THR A 917 24.60 4.85 13.34
C THR A 917 25.74 5.73 13.88
N TYR A 918 25.38 6.86 14.50
CA TYR A 918 26.32 7.73 15.22
C TYR A 918 27.13 7.00 16.31
N ARG A 919 26.68 5.82 16.76
CA ARG A 919 27.39 5.03 17.79
C ARG A 919 28.67 4.40 17.25
N TRP A 920 28.76 4.13 15.96
CA TRP A 920 29.86 3.35 15.36
C TRP A 920 30.45 3.96 14.09
N PHE A 921 29.77 4.89 13.41
CA PHE A 921 30.24 5.58 12.21
C PHE A 921 30.77 6.98 12.53
N ASP A 922 32.02 7.28 12.16
CA ASP A 922 32.69 8.57 12.45
C ASP A 922 32.65 9.57 11.28
N GLY A 923 32.24 9.14 10.08
CA GLY A 923 32.26 9.94 8.85
C GLY A 923 31.02 10.78 8.55
N ALA A 924 30.25 11.21 9.57
CA ALA A 924 29.01 11.96 9.39
C ALA A 924 29.23 13.35 8.76
N ILE A 925 28.36 13.76 7.83
CA ILE A 925 28.31 15.15 7.33
C ILE A 925 27.68 16.06 8.39
N GLN A 926 26.56 15.61 8.96
CA GLN A 926 25.92 16.19 10.13
C GLN A 926 25.51 15.05 11.06
N PRO A 927 26.02 15.00 12.30
CA PRO A 927 25.78 13.88 13.21
C PRO A 927 24.37 13.87 13.77
N PHE A 928 23.93 12.69 14.24
CA PHE A 928 22.77 12.58 15.12
C PHE A 928 22.85 13.59 16.28
N GLY A 929 21.74 14.29 16.53
CA GLY A 929 21.62 15.34 17.54
C GLY A 929 21.97 16.76 17.05
N PHE A 930 22.52 16.92 15.84
CA PHE A 930 22.84 18.23 15.30
C PHE A 930 21.59 19.07 15.02
N GLY A 931 21.66 20.38 15.30
CA GLY A 931 20.62 21.35 14.97
C GLY A 931 20.99 22.75 15.45
N MET A 932 20.87 23.74 14.56
CA MET A 932 21.18 25.14 14.86
C MET A 932 19.97 25.89 15.44
N HIS A 933 20.25 27.00 16.14
CA HIS A 933 19.27 27.90 16.72
C HIS A 933 19.40 29.32 16.13
N TYR A 934 18.35 30.15 16.24
CA TYR A 934 18.44 31.60 15.95
C TYR A 934 19.07 32.42 17.09
N THR A 935 19.78 31.76 17.99
CA THR A 935 20.39 32.37 19.17
C THR A 935 21.51 31.48 19.68
N THR A 936 22.38 31.99 20.53
CA THR A 936 23.48 31.22 21.11
C THR A 936 23.11 30.71 22.50
N PHE A 937 23.57 29.51 22.82
CA PHE A 937 23.41 28.88 24.13
C PHE A 937 24.77 28.49 24.70
N ASN A 938 24.83 28.45 26.03
CA ASN A 938 25.91 27.82 26.79
C ASN A 938 25.26 26.80 27.74
N ALA A 939 25.51 25.52 27.51
CA ALA A 939 24.98 24.40 28.28
C ALA A 939 26.09 23.79 29.15
N THR A 940 25.82 23.65 30.45
CA THR A 940 26.77 23.15 31.44
C THR A 940 26.15 22.08 32.35
N PHE A 941 26.96 21.17 32.88
CA PHE A 941 26.56 20.29 33.98
C PHE A 941 26.64 21.06 35.31
N ALA A 942 25.67 20.86 36.20
CA ALA A 942 25.61 21.57 37.48
C ALA A 942 26.52 20.96 38.58
N ALA A 943 26.95 19.70 38.41
CA ALA A 943 27.91 19.01 39.26
C ALA A 943 29.32 18.98 38.62
N PRO A 944 30.42 18.86 39.40
CA PRO A 944 31.79 18.82 38.84
C PRO A 944 32.38 17.41 38.61
N LYS A 945 31.87 16.37 39.29
CA LYS A 945 32.12 14.94 39.01
C LYS A 945 30.91 14.14 39.49
N LEU A 946 30.59 13.06 38.79
CA LEU A 946 29.59 12.07 39.23
C LEU A 946 30.32 10.79 39.64
N THR A 947 29.98 10.22 40.79
CA THR A 947 30.59 8.96 41.26
C THR A 947 29.54 8.16 42.00
N TYR A 948 29.32 6.93 41.54
CA TYR A 948 28.29 6.05 42.06
C TYR A 948 28.84 4.64 42.31
N SER A 949 28.42 4.02 43.40
CA SER A 949 28.70 2.63 43.75
C SER A 949 27.60 1.74 43.18
N ILE A 950 27.97 0.76 42.34
CA ILE A 950 27.04 -0.20 41.73
C ILE A 950 26.24 -0.96 42.81
N PRO A 951 26.86 -1.49 43.89
CA PRO A 951 26.11 -2.10 44.99
C PRO A 951 25.09 -1.18 45.66
N ASP A 952 25.39 0.11 45.83
CA ASP A 952 24.46 1.04 46.48
C ASP A 952 23.30 1.42 45.57
N LEU A 953 23.54 1.64 44.26
CA LEU A 953 22.48 1.88 43.27
C LEU A 953 21.50 0.70 43.16
N LEU A 954 21.99 -0.54 43.27
CA LEU A 954 21.17 -1.75 43.24
C LEU A 954 20.43 -2.02 44.55
N LYS A 955 21.06 -1.71 45.70
CA LYS A 955 20.49 -1.92 47.03
C LYS A 955 19.21 -1.10 47.27
N ASP A 956 19.18 0.14 46.79
CA ASP A 956 18.04 1.03 46.94
C ASP A 956 17.00 0.86 45.82
N CYS A 957 17.21 -0.08 44.90
CA CYS A 957 16.29 -0.31 43.79
C CYS A 957 15.08 -1.18 44.17
N THR A 958 13.89 -0.64 43.91
CA THR A 958 12.60 -1.34 44.09
C THR A 958 11.91 -1.69 42.75
N ALA A 959 12.60 -1.50 41.61
CA ALA A 959 12.05 -1.78 40.30
C ALA A 959 12.04 -3.29 40.02
N ALA A 960 11.05 -3.77 39.24
CA ALA A 960 10.94 -5.19 38.90
C ALA A 960 12.08 -5.70 37.99
N TYR A 961 12.73 -4.80 37.24
CA TYR A 961 13.83 -5.09 36.34
C TYR A 961 15.03 -4.17 36.66
N PRO A 962 16.22 -4.70 36.98
CA PRO A 962 17.35 -3.89 37.44
C PRO A 962 17.81 -2.79 36.47
N ASP A 963 17.68 -2.97 35.16
CA ASP A 963 18.00 -1.92 34.17
C ASP A 963 17.04 -0.72 34.22
N THR A 964 15.86 -0.87 34.83
CA THR A 964 14.89 0.23 35.04
C THR A 964 15.07 0.96 36.38
N CYS A 965 16.01 0.53 37.23
CA CYS A 965 16.34 1.23 38.49
C CYS A 965 16.76 2.68 38.21
N PRO A 966 16.14 3.69 38.84
CA PRO A 966 16.52 5.08 38.63
C PRO A 966 17.91 5.38 39.21
N VAL A 967 18.69 6.14 38.44
CA VAL A 967 19.96 6.74 38.85
C VAL A 967 19.70 8.23 39.11
N PRO A 968 20.40 8.90 40.05
CA PRO A 968 20.25 10.34 40.25
C PRO A 968 20.39 11.09 38.92
N ALA A 969 19.37 11.89 38.59
CA ALA A 969 19.28 12.60 37.32
C ALA A 969 20.45 13.58 37.16
N VAL A 970 20.99 13.68 35.94
CA VAL A 970 22.07 14.62 35.65
C VAL A 970 21.46 16.02 35.50
N GLU A 971 21.85 16.93 36.39
CA GLU A 971 21.37 18.30 36.39
C GLU A 971 22.22 19.16 35.43
N VAL A 972 21.53 19.92 34.58
CA VAL A 972 22.14 20.80 33.59
C VAL A 972 21.64 22.23 33.78
N ALA A 973 22.53 23.20 33.59
CA ALA A 973 22.20 24.62 33.54
C ALA A 973 22.50 25.13 32.13
N VAL A 974 21.47 25.62 31.44
CA VAL A 974 21.59 26.17 30.09
C VAL A 974 21.27 27.66 30.13
N THR A 975 22.18 28.48 29.63
CA THR A 975 22.01 29.93 29.47
C THR A 975 21.81 30.26 28.01
N ASN A 976 20.73 30.98 27.68
CA ASN A 976 20.62 31.65 26.38
C ASN A 976 21.51 32.90 26.40
N THR A 977 22.62 32.85 25.69
CA THR A 977 23.61 33.94 25.61
C THR A 977 23.29 34.97 24.52
N GLY A 978 22.28 34.71 23.69
CA GLY A 978 21.82 35.61 22.65
C GLY A 978 20.66 36.51 23.08
N ASN A 979 19.96 37.08 22.10
CA ASN A 979 18.90 38.07 22.28
C ASN A 979 17.51 37.61 21.79
N ARG A 980 17.36 36.37 21.29
CA ARG A 980 16.09 35.82 20.80
C ARG A 980 15.61 34.72 21.73
N THR A 981 14.30 34.68 21.97
CA THR A 981 13.68 33.55 22.68
C THR A 981 13.73 32.30 21.80
N SER A 982 14.20 31.19 22.34
CA SER A 982 14.23 29.88 21.65
C SER A 982 14.03 28.74 22.64
N ASP A 983 13.64 27.57 22.16
CA ASP A 983 13.75 26.33 22.92
C ASP A 983 15.19 25.81 22.82
N PHE A 984 15.62 25.01 23.80
CA PHE A 984 16.88 24.26 23.73
C PHE A 984 16.64 22.78 24.05
N VAL A 985 17.01 21.90 23.13
CA VAL A 985 17.08 20.46 23.38
C VAL A 985 18.47 20.16 23.94
N ALA A 986 18.53 19.69 25.18
CA ALA A 986 19.74 19.17 25.81
C ALA A 986 19.83 17.65 25.57
N LEU A 987 20.96 17.20 25.03
CA LEU A 987 21.26 15.78 24.78
C LEU A 987 22.45 15.37 25.65
N ALA A 988 22.32 14.34 26.48
CA ALA A 988 23.46 13.74 27.19
C ALA A 988 23.88 12.43 26.52
N PHE A 989 25.15 12.37 26.14
CA PHE A 989 25.77 11.16 25.62
C PHE A 989 26.82 10.62 26.61
N ILE A 990 27.13 9.32 26.53
CA ILE A 990 28.22 8.65 27.25
C ILE A 990 29.25 8.08 26.26
N LYS A 991 30.54 8.19 26.57
CA LYS A 991 31.66 7.51 25.89
C LYS A 991 32.67 6.96 26.91
N GLY A 992 33.46 5.97 26.53
CA GLY A 992 34.54 5.44 27.37
C GLY A 992 34.99 4.03 26.97
N GLU A 993 36.23 3.68 27.33
CA GLU A 993 36.83 2.35 27.09
C GLU A 993 36.46 1.34 28.18
N VAL A 994 35.16 1.23 28.50
CA VAL A 994 34.63 0.44 29.62
C VAL A 994 33.76 -0.71 29.12
N GLY A 995 34.02 -1.94 29.61
CA GLY A 995 33.41 -3.19 29.12
C GLY A 995 34.12 -3.78 27.90
N PRO A 996 33.47 -4.68 27.12
CA PRO A 996 34.11 -5.36 25.99
C PRO A 996 34.36 -4.41 24.80
N ALA A 997 35.49 -4.58 24.12
CA ALA A 997 35.75 -3.93 22.84
C ALA A 997 34.93 -4.59 21.70
N PRO A 998 34.60 -3.87 20.61
CA PRO A 998 34.88 -2.45 20.36
C PRO A 998 34.00 -1.53 21.23
N TYR A 999 34.45 -0.28 21.40
CA TYR A 999 33.75 0.75 22.16
C TYR A 999 32.96 1.67 21.22
N PRO A 1000 31.71 2.06 21.55
CA PRO A 1000 30.97 3.02 20.75
C PRO A 1000 31.61 4.41 20.86
N LEU A 1001 31.55 5.19 19.78
CA LEU A 1001 32.04 6.57 19.73
C LEU A 1001 31.38 7.43 20.82
N LYS A 1002 30.06 7.28 20.94
CA LYS A 1002 29.21 7.74 22.04
C LYS A 1002 27.84 7.03 21.99
N THR A 1003 27.05 7.10 23.05
CA THR A 1003 25.65 6.61 23.09
C THR A 1003 24.78 7.62 23.84
N LEU A 1004 23.60 7.96 23.34
CA LEU A 1004 22.64 8.85 24.00
C LEU A 1004 22.07 8.14 25.22
N ILE A 1005 22.16 8.79 26.39
CA ILE A 1005 21.68 8.22 27.66
C ILE A 1005 20.45 8.95 28.19
N SER A 1006 20.25 10.22 27.82
CA SER A 1006 19.13 11.03 28.27
C SER A 1006 18.99 12.32 27.44
N TYR A 1007 17.81 12.94 27.46
CA TYR A 1007 17.54 14.22 26.81
C TYR A 1007 16.43 14.99 27.55
N ALA A 1008 16.37 16.31 27.34
CA ALA A 1008 15.26 17.15 27.80
C ALA A 1008 15.12 18.41 26.91
N ARG A 1009 13.87 18.87 26.70
CA ARG A 1009 13.58 20.12 25.98
C ARG A 1009 13.25 21.26 26.94
N LEU A 1010 14.15 22.24 27.04
CA LEU A 1010 13.96 23.47 27.82
C LEU A 1010 13.24 24.50 26.96
N ARG A 1011 11.97 24.78 27.30
CA ARG A 1011 11.08 25.58 26.46
C ARG A 1011 11.15 27.09 26.74
N GLY A 1012 11.04 27.91 25.69
CA GLY A 1012 10.84 29.35 25.75
C GLY A 1012 11.88 30.09 26.58
N MET A 1013 13.17 29.84 26.34
CA MET A 1013 14.29 30.50 27.00
C MET A 1013 14.56 31.87 26.36
N LYS A 1014 14.32 32.95 27.10
CA LYS A 1014 14.55 34.33 26.66
C LYS A 1014 16.04 34.65 26.62
N GLY A 1015 16.43 35.69 25.88
CA GLY A 1015 17.81 36.18 25.88
C GLY A 1015 18.31 36.52 27.29
N CYS A 1016 19.53 36.10 27.61
CA CYS A 1016 20.15 36.16 28.95
C CYS A 1016 19.46 35.33 30.06
N GLU A 1017 18.43 34.54 29.75
CA GLU A 1017 17.80 33.63 30.72
C GLU A 1017 18.65 32.36 30.91
N THR A 1018 18.79 31.90 32.15
CA THR A 1018 19.31 30.57 32.47
C THR A 1018 18.18 29.70 32.98
N LYS A 1019 18.05 28.47 32.47
CA LYS A 1019 17.13 27.46 32.98
C LYS A 1019 17.90 26.22 33.38
N GLU A 1020 17.48 25.65 34.51
CA GLU A 1020 17.94 24.35 34.99
C GLU A 1020 17.05 23.25 34.38
N GLY A 1021 17.67 22.13 34.03
CA GLY A 1021 17.02 20.93 33.51
C GLY A 1021 17.52 19.70 34.23
N LYS A 1022 16.71 18.63 34.22
CA LYS A 1022 17.09 17.32 34.75
C LYS A 1022 17.01 16.29 33.65
N LEU A 1023 18.11 15.56 33.47
CA LEU A 1023 18.24 14.48 32.52
C LEU A 1023 18.07 13.15 33.28
N PRO A 1024 16.87 12.52 33.25
CA PRO A 1024 16.62 11.30 33.99
C PRO A 1024 17.48 10.15 33.44
N LEU A 1025 17.95 9.29 34.34
CA LEU A 1025 18.76 8.11 34.01
C LEU A 1025 18.23 6.87 34.74
N THR A 1026 18.44 5.71 34.14
CA THR A 1026 18.36 4.40 34.79
C THR A 1026 19.69 3.65 34.67
N LEU A 1027 19.85 2.55 35.40
CA LEU A 1027 21.03 1.67 35.26
C LEU A 1027 21.19 1.16 33.82
N GLY A 1028 20.09 0.87 33.12
CA GLY A 1028 20.08 0.48 31.71
C GLY A 1028 20.60 1.55 30.75
N ASN A 1029 20.49 2.84 31.09
CA ASN A 1029 21.11 3.91 30.29
C ASN A 1029 22.65 3.93 30.41
N LEU A 1030 23.22 3.34 31.46
CA LEU A 1030 24.67 3.26 31.70
C LEU A 1030 25.25 1.88 31.34
N ALA A 1031 24.40 0.88 31.14
CA ALA A 1031 24.79 -0.49 30.83
C ALA A 1031 25.25 -0.66 29.37
N ARG A 1032 25.97 -1.76 29.12
CA ARG A 1032 26.32 -2.27 27.79
C ARG A 1032 25.88 -3.72 27.66
N PHE A 1033 26.03 -4.30 26.48
CA PHE A 1033 25.66 -5.68 26.20
C PHE A 1033 26.90 -6.56 25.99
N ASP A 1034 26.92 -7.77 26.54
CA ASP A 1034 27.96 -8.77 26.26
C ASP A 1034 27.68 -9.59 24.99
N GLU A 1035 28.60 -10.46 24.58
CA GLU A 1035 28.44 -11.32 23.39
C GLU A 1035 27.27 -12.30 23.49
N SER A 1036 26.81 -12.61 24.71
CA SER A 1036 25.64 -13.47 24.97
C SER A 1036 24.32 -12.68 24.99
N GLY A 1037 24.36 -11.36 24.77
CA GLY A 1037 23.20 -10.46 24.80
C GLY A 1037 22.79 -9.99 26.20
N ASN A 1038 23.52 -10.34 27.26
CA ASN A 1038 23.17 -9.91 28.63
C ASN A 1038 23.32 -8.38 28.75
N THR A 1039 22.42 -7.73 29.49
CA THR A 1039 22.58 -6.32 29.87
C THR A 1039 23.49 -6.27 31.11
N VAL A 1040 24.65 -5.62 30.99
CA VAL A 1040 25.71 -5.63 32.00
C VAL A 1040 26.16 -4.21 32.32
N LEU A 1041 26.23 -3.90 33.61
CA LEU A 1041 26.81 -2.68 34.14
C LEU A 1041 28.27 -2.92 34.47
N TYR A 1042 29.16 -2.18 33.81
CA TYR A 1042 30.61 -2.33 33.96
C TYR A 1042 31.15 -1.19 34.85
N PRO A 1043 32.00 -1.47 35.86
CA PRO A 1043 32.68 -0.44 36.62
C PRO A 1043 33.77 0.22 35.77
N GLY A 1044 34.02 1.52 35.98
CA GLY A 1044 35.01 2.29 35.23
C GLY A 1044 34.76 3.79 35.23
N GLU A 1045 35.63 4.54 34.55
CA GLU A 1045 35.45 5.96 34.28
C GLU A 1045 34.90 6.18 32.86
N TYR A 1046 33.78 6.87 32.80
CA TYR A 1046 33.08 7.27 31.60
C TYR A 1046 33.14 8.80 31.46
N THR A 1047 33.06 9.28 30.23
CA THR A 1047 32.86 10.70 29.94
C THR A 1047 31.44 10.94 29.47
N LEU A 1048 30.70 11.80 30.18
CA LEU A 1048 29.44 12.34 29.69
C LEU A 1048 29.69 13.58 28.84
N LEU A 1049 28.96 13.69 27.74
CA LEU A 1049 28.98 14.82 26.80
C LEU A 1049 27.63 15.52 26.86
N LEU A 1050 27.63 16.86 26.95
CA LEU A 1050 26.41 17.65 26.80
C LEU A 1050 26.36 18.29 25.41
N ASP A 1051 25.29 17.99 24.70
CA ASP A 1051 24.91 18.51 23.38
C ASP A 1051 25.73 17.98 22.19
N GLU A 1052 25.22 18.26 20.98
CA GLU A 1052 25.86 18.08 19.68
C GLU A 1052 25.81 19.41 18.88
N PRO A 1053 26.96 20.06 18.60
CA PRO A 1053 28.31 19.71 19.06
C PRO A 1053 28.45 19.83 20.58
N THR A 1054 29.36 19.04 21.15
CA THR A 1054 29.55 18.98 22.61
C THR A 1054 30.03 20.32 23.18
N GLN A 1055 29.22 20.88 24.09
CA GLN A 1055 29.50 22.15 24.76
C GLN A 1055 30.30 21.97 26.06
N THR A 1056 30.08 20.85 26.76
CA THR A 1056 30.82 20.51 27.99
C THR A 1056 30.94 19.00 28.17
N GLU A 1057 31.95 18.57 28.92
CA GLU A 1057 32.19 17.17 29.28
C GLU A 1057 32.36 17.04 30.80
N ILE A 1058 31.98 15.89 31.37
CA ILE A 1058 32.18 15.56 32.79
C ILE A 1058 32.48 14.07 32.98
N THR A 1059 33.31 13.73 33.96
CA THR A 1059 33.56 12.34 34.35
C THR A 1059 32.41 11.77 35.19
N LEU A 1060 31.91 10.61 34.78
CA LEU A 1060 31.06 9.73 35.59
C LEU A 1060 31.86 8.47 35.92
N THR A 1061 32.01 8.17 37.21
CA THR A 1061 32.70 6.96 37.68
C THR A 1061 31.68 5.98 38.26
N LEU A 1062 31.71 4.72 37.79
CA LEU A 1062 31.01 3.61 38.40
C LEU A 1062 32.01 2.74 39.17
N GLU A 1063 31.80 2.61 40.48
CA GLU A 1063 32.64 1.83 41.39
C GLU A 1063 31.96 0.51 41.77
N GLY A 1064 32.76 -0.52 42.06
CA GLY A 1064 32.29 -1.86 42.43
C GLY A 1064 32.70 -2.92 41.41
N GLU A 1065 31.93 -4.00 41.35
CA GLU A 1065 32.17 -5.14 40.45
C GLU A 1065 31.19 -5.11 39.26
N GLU A 1066 31.60 -5.73 38.16
CA GLU A 1066 30.73 -5.97 36.99
C GLU A 1066 29.45 -6.70 37.40
N THR A 1067 28.30 -6.18 36.99
CA THR A 1067 26.99 -6.71 37.42
C THR A 1067 26.04 -6.88 36.24
N VAL A 1068 25.56 -8.11 36.03
CA VAL A 1068 24.50 -8.42 35.07
C VAL A 1068 23.16 -7.90 35.61
N LEU A 1069 22.55 -6.97 34.88
CA LEU A 1069 21.24 -6.38 35.18
C LEU A 1069 20.10 -7.20 34.58
N ASP A 1070 20.31 -7.74 33.38
CA ASP A 1070 19.37 -8.63 32.69
C ASP A 1070 20.13 -9.78 32.03
N LYS A 1071 19.67 -11.01 32.25
CA LYS A 1071 20.32 -12.22 31.71
C LYS A 1071 19.54 -12.72 30.50
N TRP A 1072 20.16 -12.62 29.33
CA TRP A 1072 19.50 -12.86 28.07
C TRP A 1072 19.26 -14.35 27.79
N PRO A 1073 18.05 -14.76 27.39
CA PRO A 1073 17.76 -16.14 27.04
C PRO A 1073 18.52 -16.54 25.78
N GLN A 1074 19.23 -17.67 25.83
CA GLN A 1074 19.99 -18.15 24.68
C GLN A 1074 19.06 -18.85 23.67
N PRO A 1075 19.26 -18.66 22.35
CA PRO A 1075 18.48 -19.35 21.34
C PRO A 1075 18.73 -20.87 21.40
N PRO A 1076 17.77 -21.70 20.95
CA PRO A 1076 17.95 -23.15 20.90
C PRO A 1076 19.15 -23.50 20.01
N LYS A 1077 19.92 -24.52 20.43
CA LYS A 1077 20.97 -25.09 19.57
C LYS A 1077 20.32 -25.66 18.32
N ARG A 1078 20.83 -25.26 17.16
CA ARG A 1078 20.44 -25.83 15.87
C ARG A 1078 21.29 -27.07 15.60
N GLU A 1079 20.63 -28.13 15.13
CA GLU A 1079 21.25 -29.39 14.72
C GLU A 1079 21.66 -29.36 13.23
#